data_AF-A0A0J9WP92-F1
#
_entry.id   AF-A0A0J9WP92-F1
#
_cell.length_a   1.000
_cell.length_b   1.000
_cell.length_c   1.000
_cell.angle_alpha   90.00
_cell.angle_beta   90.00
_cell.angle_gamma   90.00
#
_symmetry.space_group_name_H-M   'P 1'
#
loop_
_entity.id
_entity.type
_entity.pdbx_description
1 polymer ?
#
loop_
_entity_poly.entity_id
_entity_poly.type
_entity_poly.pdbx_seq_one_letter_code
_entity_poly.pdbx_strand_id
1 'polypeptide(L)'
;MALDLQDGFVAANGVPDLEEPIFTIERVQLQFSVAADFVAAQVANNVIVLALSNGRILRIDLERPEDIDDIDLPKKPSEIGMIRRMFLDPTASHLIVCTALGENYYLHSQSKHPRPLGRLRGVSIESVAWNPSLPTASTREILIGASDGNIYEAFIETSKEFYKKEVKHLKNLHKLPDGPITGLWVDNLQNNKSDLRRVVIATQTRLFHLVGRIGFGHDGSGSVYTRLFESEQPVVHELSRTTSGAPSSLAVSPDPPDSGPYDDDIPDRAYAWLSYQGVFHGKLLNQPVDSNLGTKVFSESHMLSRAQVLSPENSERRVPTTEAIDAIALTQWHIVHLVGGRVITTNRLTGKMVSEHDVIGQGQKPLGFSVDIQKNTFWLFTSDEIFEIVVRDEERNIWEIMTKLKEFEPALQHARTPLQKETVAAAYGDHLAKNGHWLEAATVYGRSNKPFEDIALSIIDNNQPDALRKFLLTKLASLKKSAVMQRMMIAGWLIEVFMSKLNTLDDTINTQAEPSEHLNSTESRKLLESVRKEFRDFVDKYKNDLDRKMVYDVISSHGREGELLYFANAVNDYNYVLSYWVQRERWNEVLNVLKKQTDPEVFYRYSSVLMTYVAPELVEILMRHADLKPRNLIPAFLEYNRTFSGGPNAQNQAIRYLNYAVYQLNSKDAAVHNTLVSIYASHSSKDESGLLSYLQAQGDEPRYDPDFALRLCIQHHRTLSCVHIYTSMGQYLQAVDLALSHGEVELAAVIADRPMSNPQLRKRLWLAVARKVISQSNGIKTAIEFLKRCDLLKIEDLIPFFPDFVVIDDFKEEICAALEDYSRNIDNLKKEMDESSQTATNIKVDIAALDHRYAIVEPGEKCYTCGLPLLSRQFFVFPCQHSFHSDCLGRKVLEQAGVGKSTRIRELQTQIQKGLVSGTQRETVVAELDALVASACILCSDLAIKRIDEPFITHNDNVNEWAL
;
A
#
# COMPACT_ATOMS: atom_id res chain seq x y z
N MET A 1 13.04 32.06 42.69
CA MET A 1 13.26 33.51 42.83
C MET A 1 14.56 33.81 42.09
N ALA A 2 14.66 34.63 41.06
CA ALA A 2 13.74 35.53 40.36
C ALA A 2 13.92 35.30 38.85
N LEU A 3 12.86 35.51 38.07
CA LEU A 3 12.87 35.52 36.61
C LEU A 3 13.13 36.95 36.15
N ASP A 4 14.27 37.21 35.50
CA ASP A 4 14.45 38.41 34.68
C ASP A 4 14.07 38.09 33.25
N LEU A 5 13.03 38.77 32.77
CA LEU A 5 12.42 38.68 31.44
C LEU A 5 12.90 39.87 30.61
N GLN A 6 14.12 39.80 30.07
CA GLN A 6 14.60 40.73 29.04
C GLN A 6 15.89 40.20 28.42
N ASP A 7 15.79 39.18 27.58
CA ASP A 7 16.69 39.04 26.44
C ASP A 7 16.05 38.19 25.34
N GLY A 8 16.13 38.72 24.12
CA GLY A 8 15.45 38.18 22.96
C GLY A 8 15.96 36.79 22.58
N PHE A 9 15.04 35.98 22.07
CA PHE A 9 15.32 34.73 21.37
C PHE A 9 16.29 34.96 20.20
N VAL A 10 17.59 34.86 20.48
CA VAL A 10 18.58 34.39 19.49
C VAL A 10 18.69 32.90 19.76
N ALA A 11 18.24 32.09 18.81
CA ALA A 11 18.50 30.66 18.83
C ALA A 11 20.02 30.49 18.89
N ALA A 12 20.53 30.13 20.07
CA ALA A 12 21.90 29.66 20.20
C ALA A 12 22.03 28.47 19.26
N ASN A 13 22.91 28.63 18.26
CA ASN A 13 23.40 27.54 17.44
C ASN A 13 23.67 26.33 18.35
N GLY A 14 23.23 25.17 17.87
CA GLY A 14 23.34 23.90 18.57
C GLY A 14 24.68 23.80 19.28
N VAL A 15 24.60 23.36 20.54
CA VAL A 15 25.72 22.75 21.25
C VAL A 15 26.54 21.97 20.22
N PRO A 16 27.85 22.24 20.03
CA PRO A 16 28.65 21.37 19.18
C PRO A 16 28.50 19.99 19.79
N ASP A 17 27.93 19.05 19.04
CA ASP A 17 27.96 17.64 19.42
C ASP A 17 29.41 17.37 19.82
N LEU A 18 29.60 16.92 21.07
CA LEU A 18 30.87 16.41 21.55
C LEU A 18 31.10 15.08 20.79
N GLU A 19 31.40 15.19 19.49
CA GLU A 19 31.67 14.04 18.64
C GLU A 19 32.93 13.36 19.17
N GLU A 20 32.82 12.07 19.46
CA GLU A 20 33.96 11.27 19.89
C GLU A 20 35.08 11.32 18.83
N PRO A 21 36.36 11.41 19.24
CA PRO A 21 37.47 11.44 18.30
C PRO A 21 37.52 10.15 17.46
N ILE A 22 37.99 10.27 16.21
CA ILE A 22 38.07 9.13 15.27
C ILE A 22 38.99 8.03 15.81
N PHE A 23 40.08 8.43 16.47
CA PHE A 23 41.08 7.52 17.03
C PHE A 23 41.18 7.74 18.54
N THR A 24 40.96 6.69 19.31
CA THR A 24 41.28 6.64 20.74
C THR A 24 42.30 5.53 20.99
N ILE A 25 43.19 5.73 21.97
CA ILE A 25 44.17 4.73 22.36
C ILE A 25 43.83 4.25 23.76
N GLU A 26 43.49 2.98 23.86
CA GLU A 26 43.03 2.35 25.08
C GLU A 26 44.05 1.33 25.55
N ARG A 27 44.39 1.39 26.84
CA ARG A 27 45.32 0.42 27.45
C ARG A 27 44.56 -0.86 27.77
N VAL A 28 45.05 -1.99 27.28
CA VAL A 28 44.47 -3.31 27.56
C VAL A 28 45.00 -3.84 28.88
N GLN A 29 44.09 -4.19 29.78
CA GLN A 29 44.43 -4.76 31.09
C GLN A 29 44.45 -6.28 31.00
N LEU A 30 45.62 -6.87 31.20
CA LEU A 30 45.77 -8.32 31.37
C LEU A 30 45.36 -8.68 32.81
N GLN A 31 44.41 -9.61 32.96
CA GLN A 31 43.95 -10.08 34.28
C GLN A 31 44.96 -10.99 34.99
N PHE A 32 46.08 -11.30 34.34
CA PHE A 32 47.15 -12.13 34.86
C PHE A 32 48.49 -11.39 34.80
N SER A 33 49.37 -11.68 35.75
CA SER A 33 50.71 -11.08 35.80
C SER A 33 51.67 -11.80 34.85
N VAL A 34 52.30 -11.07 33.93
CA VAL A 34 53.38 -11.58 33.07
C VAL A 34 54.71 -11.30 33.75
N ALA A 35 55.51 -12.35 33.99
CA ALA A 35 56.76 -12.26 34.75
C ALA A 35 57.99 -11.88 33.90
N ALA A 36 57.82 -11.66 32.59
CA ALA A 36 58.90 -11.40 31.65
C ALA A 36 58.45 -10.42 30.56
N ASP A 37 59.39 -9.59 30.08
CA ASP A 37 59.10 -8.59 29.04
C ASP A 37 58.67 -9.25 27.72
N PHE A 38 57.76 -8.59 27.01
CA PHE A 38 57.37 -8.89 25.64
C PHE A 38 58.53 -8.59 24.68
N VAL A 39 58.78 -9.49 23.75
CA VAL A 39 59.84 -9.32 22.72
C VAL A 39 59.26 -9.31 21.30
N ALA A 40 58.13 -9.98 21.08
CA ALA A 40 57.38 -9.88 19.84
C ALA A 40 55.90 -10.13 20.14
N ALA A 41 55.02 -9.56 19.32
CA ALA A 41 53.59 -9.76 19.41
C ALA A 41 52.96 -9.76 18.02
N GLN A 42 51.91 -10.55 17.83
CA GLN A 42 51.10 -10.56 16.60
C GLN A 42 49.62 -10.73 16.95
N VAL A 43 48.76 -10.10 16.17
CA VAL A 43 47.30 -10.25 16.28
C VAL A 43 46.73 -10.59 14.90
N ALA A 44 45.90 -11.62 14.86
CA ALA A 44 45.12 -11.97 13.66
C ALA A 44 43.86 -12.72 14.08
N ASN A 45 42.75 -12.50 13.37
CA ASN A 45 41.46 -13.13 13.62
C ASN A 45 41.07 -13.18 15.11
N ASN A 46 41.17 -12.04 15.81
CA ASN A 46 40.91 -11.90 17.25
C ASN A 46 41.78 -12.78 18.17
N VAL A 47 42.92 -13.29 17.69
CA VAL A 47 43.88 -14.05 18.51
C VAL A 47 45.15 -13.24 18.69
N ILE A 48 45.50 -12.95 19.95
CA ILE A 48 46.77 -12.32 20.31
C ILE A 48 47.80 -13.40 20.62
N VAL A 49 48.97 -13.31 19.99
CA VAL A 49 50.14 -14.16 20.28
C VAL A 49 51.28 -13.28 20.79
N LEU A 50 51.68 -13.48 22.05
CA LEU A 50 52.76 -12.76 22.72
C LEU A 50 53.96 -13.68 22.91
N ALA A 51 55.16 -13.22 22.56
CA ALA A 51 56.41 -13.90 22.85
C ALA A 51 57.15 -13.20 23.98
N LEU A 52 57.55 -13.97 24.99
CA LEU A 52 58.26 -13.51 26.17
C LEU A 52 59.78 -13.72 26.02
N SER A 53 60.55 -12.89 26.72
CA SER A 53 62.03 -12.96 26.71
C SER A 53 62.60 -14.27 27.25
N ASN A 54 61.84 -15.01 28.05
CA ASN A 54 62.19 -16.33 28.57
C ASN A 54 61.95 -17.50 27.57
N GLY A 55 61.48 -17.21 26.35
CA GLY A 55 61.23 -18.22 25.31
C GLY A 55 59.84 -18.86 25.37
N ARG A 56 58.92 -18.31 26.17
CA ARG A 56 57.51 -18.70 26.20
C ARG A 56 56.68 -17.93 25.19
N ILE A 57 55.63 -18.57 24.70
CA ILE A 57 54.64 -17.99 23.80
C ILE A 57 53.28 -18.11 24.47
N LEU A 58 52.60 -16.99 24.68
CA LEU A 58 51.24 -16.92 25.17
C LEU A 58 50.31 -16.69 23.98
N ARG A 59 49.35 -17.57 23.78
CA ARG A 59 48.27 -17.38 22.80
C ARG A 59 46.96 -17.16 23.54
N ILE A 60 46.29 -16.06 23.21
CA ILE A 60 45.07 -15.58 23.86
C ILE A 60 44.01 -15.38 22.78
N ASP A 61 42.91 -16.10 22.90
CA ASP A 61 41.71 -15.90 22.08
C ASP A 61 40.89 -14.76 22.70
N LEU A 62 40.71 -13.64 21.99
CA LEU A 62 39.99 -12.48 22.55
C LEU A 62 38.49 -12.76 22.73
N GLU A 63 37.93 -13.77 22.06
CA GLU A 63 36.55 -14.21 22.32
C GLU A 63 36.44 -14.97 23.64
N ARG A 64 37.55 -15.57 24.11
CA ARG A 64 37.66 -16.31 25.38
C ARG A 64 38.97 -15.95 26.08
N PRO A 65 39.09 -14.73 26.64
CA PRO A 65 40.34 -14.23 27.21
C PRO A 65 40.82 -15.00 28.46
N GLU A 66 39.94 -15.83 29.04
CA GLU A 66 40.25 -16.71 30.18
C GLU A 66 41.08 -17.95 29.75
N ASP A 67 40.93 -18.39 28.50
CA ASP A 67 41.59 -19.58 27.96
C ASP A 67 42.94 -19.21 27.32
N ILE A 68 43.99 -19.18 28.14
CA ILE A 68 45.36 -18.84 27.69
C ILE A 68 46.17 -20.11 27.44
N ASP A 69 46.71 -20.22 26.23
CA ASP A 69 47.66 -21.27 25.88
C ASP A 69 49.10 -20.79 26.15
N ASP A 70 49.72 -21.34 27.20
CA ASP A 70 51.16 -21.16 27.50
C ASP A 70 51.98 -22.26 26.81
N ILE A 71 52.87 -21.87 25.90
CA ILE A 71 53.62 -22.75 25.02
C ILE A 71 55.12 -22.48 25.18
N ASP A 72 55.88 -23.50 25.61
CA ASP A 72 57.34 -23.44 25.72
C ASP A 72 58.01 -23.81 24.38
N LEU A 73 59.06 -23.08 24.00
CA LEU A 73 59.94 -23.50 22.89
C LEU A 73 60.76 -24.75 23.27
N PRO A 74 61.04 -25.67 22.31
CA PRO A 74 61.74 -26.92 22.60
C PRO A 74 63.17 -26.77 23.15
N LYS A 75 63.84 -25.64 22.89
CA LYS A 75 65.20 -25.33 23.35
C LYS A 75 65.16 -24.03 24.17
N LYS A 76 66.05 -23.92 25.15
CA LYS A 76 66.13 -22.73 26.03
C LYS A 76 66.68 -21.52 25.27
N PRO A 77 66.31 -20.28 25.64
CA PRO A 77 66.85 -19.05 25.03
C PRO A 77 68.37 -18.93 25.08
N SER A 78 69.03 -19.57 26.05
CA SER A 78 70.50 -19.61 26.13
C SER A 78 71.16 -20.34 24.95
N GLU A 79 70.44 -21.25 24.30
CA GLU A 79 70.95 -22.07 23.19
C GLU A 79 70.57 -21.52 21.81
N ILE A 80 69.38 -20.92 21.70
CA ILE A 80 68.81 -20.45 20.42
C ILE A 80 68.70 -18.92 20.32
N GLY A 81 69.07 -18.21 21.38
CA GLY A 81 68.82 -16.78 21.51
C GLY A 81 67.37 -16.46 21.87
N MET A 82 67.09 -15.18 22.15
CA MET A 82 65.73 -14.71 22.36
C MET A 82 64.92 -14.77 21.05
N ILE A 83 63.59 -14.86 21.16
CA ILE A 83 62.68 -14.72 20.03
C ILE A 83 62.86 -13.31 19.45
N ARG A 84 63.12 -13.19 18.15
CA ARG A 84 63.36 -11.91 17.47
C ARG A 84 62.10 -11.44 16.74
N ARG A 85 61.40 -12.35 16.05
CA ARG A 85 60.18 -12.05 15.28
C ARG A 85 59.21 -13.21 15.29
N MET A 86 57.94 -12.87 15.08
CA MET A 86 56.86 -13.82 14.84
C MET A 86 56.06 -13.37 13.62
N PHE A 87 55.57 -14.33 12.84
CA PHE A 87 54.67 -14.11 11.72
C PHE A 87 53.46 -15.01 11.90
N LEU A 88 52.28 -14.38 11.98
CA LEU A 88 51.00 -15.06 12.14
C LEU A 88 50.22 -14.92 10.83
N ASP A 89 49.62 -16.02 10.38
CA ASP A 89 48.73 -16.05 9.22
C ASP A 89 47.43 -15.29 9.51
N PRO A 90 46.79 -14.61 8.54
CA PRO A 90 45.54 -13.88 8.75
C PRO A 90 44.41 -14.69 9.40
N THR A 91 44.37 -16.02 9.23
CA THR A 91 43.37 -16.89 9.89
C THR A 91 43.72 -17.31 11.32
N ALA A 92 44.88 -16.87 11.83
CA ALA A 92 45.52 -17.31 13.07
C ALA A 92 45.83 -18.83 13.17
N SER A 93 45.80 -19.55 12.04
CA SER A 93 46.02 -21.01 12.01
C SER A 93 47.50 -21.40 12.03
N HIS A 94 48.38 -20.53 11.53
CA HIS A 94 49.79 -20.82 11.30
C HIS A 94 50.67 -19.72 11.89
N LEU A 95 51.65 -20.09 12.70
CA LEU A 95 52.61 -19.19 13.32
C LEU A 95 54.05 -19.65 13.00
N ILE A 96 54.88 -18.73 12.52
CA ILE A 96 56.32 -18.92 12.37
C ILE A 96 57.03 -18.06 13.42
N VAL A 97 57.91 -18.70 14.21
CA VAL A 97 58.68 -18.06 15.28
C VAL A 97 60.16 -18.09 14.92
N CYS A 98 60.79 -16.92 14.92
CA CYS A 98 62.17 -16.73 14.51
C CYS A 98 63.01 -16.26 15.70
N THR A 99 64.13 -16.93 15.95
CA THR A 99 65.04 -16.61 17.05
C THR A 99 66.26 -15.81 16.58
N ALA A 100 66.93 -15.13 17.52
CA ALA A 100 68.10 -14.30 17.22
C ALA A 100 69.30 -15.08 16.65
N LEU A 101 69.47 -16.37 16.98
CA LEU A 101 70.54 -17.22 16.43
C LEU A 101 70.13 -17.98 15.14
N GLY A 102 69.00 -17.62 14.54
CA GLY A 102 68.59 -18.16 13.23
C GLY A 102 67.92 -19.54 13.28
N GLU A 103 67.43 -19.99 14.45
CA GLU A 103 66.54 -21.14 14.54
C GLU A 103 65.09 -20.67 14.28
N ASN A 104 64.36 -21.42 13.45
CA ASN A 104 62.99 -21.12 13.06
C ASN A 104 62.06 -22.27 13.47
N TYR A 105 60.92 -21.94 14.07
CA TYR A 105 59.91 -22.88 14.53
C TYR A 105 58.57 -22.60 13.87
N TYR A 106 57.79 -23.66 13.65
CA TYR A 106 56.42 -23.59 13.15
C TYR A 106 55.46 -24.12 14.22
N LEU A 107 54.36 -23.39 14.43
CA LEU A 107 53.30 -23.75 15.35
C LEU A 107 51.95 -23.61 14.65
N HIS A 108 51.16 -24.68 14.70
CA HIS A 108 49.78 -24.70 14.19
C HIS A 108 48.79 -24.43 15.31
N SER A 109 47.65 -23.80 15.02
CA SER A 109 46.61 -23.47 16.02
C SER A 109 46.17 -24.68 16.87
N GLN A 110 46.00 -25.83 16.24
CA GLN A 110 45.63 -27.09 16.89
C GLN A 110 46.76 -27.79 17.69
N SER A 111 48.01 -27.29 17.67
CA SER A 111 49.15 -27.89 18.35
C SER A 111 49.68 -26.97 19.45
N LYS A 112 50.12 -27.55 20.58
CA LYS A 112 50.90 -26.84 21.62
C LYS A 112 52.40 -27.13 21.56
N HIS A 113 52.85 -27.88 20.55
CA HIS A 113 54.26 -28.24 20.39
C HIS A 113 54.83 -27.52 19.16
N PRO A 114 55.70 -26.50 19.35
CA PRO A 114 56.42 -25.85 18.26
C PRO A 114 57.39 -26.83 17.62
N ARG A 115 57.40 -26.88 16.29
CA ARG A 115 58.22 -27.83 15.53
C ARG A 115 59.36 -27.12 14.79
N PRO A 116 60.60 -27.63 14.83
CA PRO A 116 61.76 -26.95 14.25
C PRO A 116 61.80 -27.10 12.71
N LEU A 117 61.93 -25.97 12.02
CA LEU A 117 62.04 -25.91 10.55
C LEU A 117 63.49 -26.13 10.09
N GLY A 118 63.94 -27.39 10.10
CA GLY A 118 65.35 -27.74 9.83
C GLY A 118 65.92 -27.25 8.49
N ARG A 119 65.09 -27.13 7.43
CA ARG A 119 65.53 -26.61 6.11
C ARG A 119 65.74 -25.09 6.09
N LEU A 120 65.15 -24.36 7.03
CA LEU A 120 65.28 -22.91 7.19
C LEU A 120 66.23 -22.54 8.33
N ARG A 121 67.05 -23.49 8.81
CA ARG A 121 68.03 -23.24 9.87
C ARG A 121 69.12 -22.30 9.38
N GLY A 122 69.40 -21.24 10.14
CA GLY A 122 70.37 -20.20 9.79
C GLY A 122 69.82 -19.11 8.87
N VAL A 123 68.60 -19.27 8.36
CA VAL A 123 67.92 -18.23 7.57
C VAL A 123 67.26 -17.25 8.53
N SER A 124 67.75 -16.01 8.58
CA SER A 124 67.10 -14.95 9.37
C SER A 124 65.96 -14.34 8.57
N ILE A 125 64.72 -14.71 8.92
CA ILE A 125 63.49 -14.29 8.24
C ILE A 125 63.11 -12.87 8.69
N GLU A 126 62.88 -11.98 7.74
CA GLU A 126 62.52 -10.58 7.98
C GLU A 126 61.06 -10.29 7.61
N SER A 127 60.50 -10.99 6.61
CA SER A 127 59.10 -10.84 6.19
C SER A 127 58.52 -12.15 5.67
N VAL A 128 57.21 -12.36 5.83
CA VAL A 128 56.48 -13.50 5.27
C VAL A 128 55.23 -12.99 4.59
N ALA A 129 54.99 -13.42 3.35
CA ALA A 129 53.72 -13.23 2.67
C ALA A 129 52.95 -14.54 2.64
N TRP A 130 51.79 -14.53 3.30
CA TRP A 130 50.88 -15.66 3.37
C TRP A 130 50.09 -15.84 2.08
N ASN A 131 49.60 -17.06 1.85
CA ASN A 131 48.76 -17.34 0.70
C ASN A 131 47.33 -16.84 0.97
N PRO A 132 46.74 -15.99 0.10
CA PRO A 132 45.41 -15.42 0.34
C PRO A 132 44.26 -16.43 0.19
N SER A 133 44.50 -17.63 -0.36
CA SER A 133 43.44 -18.59 -0.65
C SER A 133 43.02 -19.46 0.55
N LEU A 134 41.72 -19.46 0.86
CA LEU A 134 41.09 -20.31 1.87
C LEU A 134 40.66 -21.68 1.30
N PRO A 135 40.50 -22.73 2.12
CA PRO A 135 40.82 -22.85 3.55
C PRO A 135 42.33 -23.08 3.83
N THR A 136 42.78 -22.76 5.05
CA THR A 136 44.17 -22.83 5.56
C THR A 136 44.46 -24.14 6.33
N ALA A 137 44.18 -25.30 5.72
CA ALA A 137 44.57 -26.59 6.30
C ALA A 137 46.10 -26.81 6.28
N SER A 138 46.78 -26.18 5.32
CA SER A 138 48.23 -26.04 5.24
C SER A 138 48.54 -24.59 4.85
N THR A 139 49.81 -24.19 4.95
CA THR A 139 50.20 -22.83 4.56
C THR A 139 50.04 -22.58 3.06
N ARG A 140 49.88 -23.64 2.26
CA ARG A 140 50.09 -23.62 0.80
C ARG A 140 51.46 -23.02 0.47
N GLU A 141 51.64 -22.49 -0.74
CA GLU A 141 52.86 -21.80 -1.15
C GLU A 141 52.89 -20.40 -0.55
N ILE A 142 53.78 -20.18 0.42
CA ILE A 142 54.08 -18.88 1.03
C ILE A 142 55.42 -18.36 0.54
N LEU A 143 55.58 -17.03 0.54
CA LEU A 143 56.86 -16.41 0.23
C LEU A 143 57.53 -15.92 1.52
N ILE A 144 58.83 -16.16 1.65
CA ILE A 144 59.65 -15.82 2.82
C ILE A 144 60.79 -14.93 2.35
N GLY A 145 60.86 -13.72 2.88
CA GLY A 145 61.96 -12.79 2.66
C GLY A 145 62.99 -12.88 3.79
N ALA A 146 64.26 -13.09 3.43
CA ALA A 146 65.36 -13.18 4.37
C ALA A 146 66.20 -11.89 4.44
N SER A 147 66.97 -11.77 5.52
CA SER A 147 67.87 -10.63 5.77
C SER A 147 69.02 -10.47 4.75
N ASP A 148 69.35 -11.52 4.02
CA ASP A 148 70.41 -11.55 3.00
C ASP A 148 69.89 -11.24 1.59
N GLY A 149 68.63 -10.82 1.47
CA GLY A 149 67.97 -10.47 0.22
C GLY A 149 67.39 -11.65 -0.56
N ASN A 150 67.46 -12.88 -0.03
CA ASN A 150 66.86 -14.04 -0.67
C ASN A 150 65.34 -14.12 -0.44
N ILE A 151 64.59 -14.39 -1.51
CA ILE A 151 63.16 -14.73 -1.48
C ILE A 151 63.03 -16.23 -1.67
N TYR A 152 62.44 -16.90 -0.67
CA TYR A 152 62.16 -18.33 -0.70
C TYR A 152 60.66 -18.58 -0.88
N GLU A 153 60.32 -19.61 -1.65
CA GLU A 153 59.00 -20.22 -1.65
C GLU A 153 59.01 -21.41 -0.71
N ALA A 154 58.06 -21.48 0.23
CA ALA A 154 57.92 -22.58 1.17
C ALA A 154 56.49 -23.13 1.19
N PHE A 155 56.36 -24.44 1.37
CA PHE A 155 55.08 -25.11 1.64
C PHE A 155 55.23 -25.91 2.93
N ILE A 156 54.46 -25.55 3.96
CA ILE A 156 54.50 -26.16 5.29
C ILE A 156 53.15 -26.82 5.57
N GLU A 157 53.20 -28.09 5.94
CA GLU A 157 52.00 -28.86 6.31
C GLU A 157 52.28 -29.74 7.53
N THR A 158 51.32 -29.76 8.45
CA THR A 158 51.42 -30.58 9.66
C THR A 158 51.14 -32.04 9.35
N SER A 159 52.16 -32.91 9.44
CA SER A 159 51.96 -34.36 9.50
C SER A 159 51.93 -34.85 10.95
N LYS A 160 50.96 -35.73 11.27
CA LYS A 160 50.91 -36.46 12.55
C LYS A 160 51.98 -37.57 12.64
N GLU A 161 52.59 -37.94 11.52
CA GLU A 161 53.65 -38.96 11.43
C GLU A 161 55.04 -38.36 11.71
N PHE A 162 55.79 -38.98 12.63
CA PHE A 162 57.12 -38.53 13.09
C PHE A 162 58.22 -38.52 12.01
N TYR A 163 58.07 -39.30 10.93
CA TYR A 163 59.09 -39.47 9.89
C TYR A 163 58.91 -38.57 8.65
N LYS A 164 57.79 -37.85 8.52
CA LYS A 164 57.54 -36.96 7.38
C LYS A 164 58.14 -35.58 7.63
N LYS A 165 58.87 -35.04 6.63
CA LYS A 165 59.42 -33.69 6.66
C LYS A 165 58.27 -32.68 6.57
N GLU A 166 58.22 -31.73 7.51
CA GLU A 166 57.15 -30.73 7.63
C GLU A 166 57.19 -29.68 6.51
N VAL A 167 58.39 -29.31 6.08
CA VAL A 167 58.60 -28.50 4.89
C VAL A 167 58.57 -29.44 3.68
N LYS A 168 57.41 -29.53 3.01
CA LYS A 168 57.26 -30.33 1.79
C LYS A 168 58.15 -29.76 0.69
N HIS A 169 58.05 -28.45 0.48
CA HIS A 169 58.77 -27.71 -0.57
C HIS A 169 59.50 -26.49 0.00
N LEU A 170 60.75 -26.27 -0.41
CA LEU A 170 61.50 -25.03 -0.18
C LEU A 170 62.36 -24.75 -1.42
N LYS A 171 62.16 -23.60 -2.06
CA LYS A 171 62.95 -23.17 -3.23
C LYS A 171 63.38 -21.72 -3.07
N ASN A 172 64.62 -21.40 -3.41
CA ASN A 172 65.05 -20.01 -3.56
C ASN A 172 64.61 -19.52 -4.94
N LEU A 173 63.80 -18.47 -4.98
CA LEU A 173 63.24 -17.90 -6.21
C LEU A 173 64.15 -16.83 -6.80
N HIS A 174 64.61 -15.90 -5.96
CA HIS A 174 65.35 -14.73 -6.40
C HIS A 174 66.18 -14.13 -5.26
N LYS A 175 67.31 -13.51 -5.60
CA LYS A 175 68.15 -12.78 -4.65
C LYS A 175 68.28 -11.33 -5.08
N LEU A 176 67.78 -10.41 -4.26
CA LEU A 176 67.90 -8.98 -4.47
C LEU A 176 69.24 -8.45 -3.92
N PRO A 177 69.90 -7.50 -4.59
CA PRO A 177 71.17 -6.95 -4.12
C PRO A 177 71.03 -5.89 -3.01
N ASP A 178 69.81 -5.47 -2.67
CA ASP A 178 69.55 -4.27 -1.84
C ASP A 178 69.47 -4.53 -0.33
N GLY A 179 70.01 -5.65 0.13
CA GLY A 179 69.97 -6.04 1.53
C GLY A 179 68.65 -6.71 1.94
N PRO A 180 68.19 -6.53 3.20
CA PRO A 180 67.10 -7.31 3.77
C PRO A 180 65.74 -6.99 3.11
N ILE A 181 64.91 -8.02 2.96
CA ILE A 181 63.53 -7.86 2.50
C ILE A 181 62.67 -7.45 3.71
N THR A 182 62.36 -6.17 3.79
CA THR A 182 61.67 -5.55 4.93
C THR A 182 60.14 -5.62 4.85
N GLY A 183 59.60 -6.02 3.69
CA GLY A 183 58.17 -6.18 3.51
C GLY A 183 57.88 -7.06 2.30
N LEU A 184 56.86 -7.91 2.42
CA LEU A 184 56.45 -8.82 1.38
C LEU A 184 54.93 -9.00 1.46
N TRP A 185 54.25 -8.83 0.34
CA TRP A 185 52.80 -8.98 0.27
C TRP A 185 52.41 -9.70 -1.03
N VAL A 186 51.40 -10.57 -0.93
CA VAL A 186 50.85 -11.34 -2.05
C VAL A 186 49.34 -11.18 -2.06
N ASP A 187 48.78 -10.98 -3.26
CA ASP A 187 47.34 -10.81 -3.44
C ASP A 187 46.82 -11.45 -4.75
N ASN A 188 45.52 -11.73 -4.78
CA ASN A 188 44.79 -12.30 -5.93
C ASN A 188 44.04 -11.18 -6.68
N LEU A 189 44.46 -10.88 -7.91
CA LEU A 189 43.86 -9.78 -8.71
C LEU A 189 42.52 -10.11 -9.37
N GLN A 190 42.19 -11.39 -9.51
CA GLN A 190 40.85 -11.86 -9.87
C GLN A 190 40.51 -12.99 -8.91
N ASN A 191 39.24 -13.13 -8.54
CA ASN A 191 38.70 -14.17 -7.65
C ASN A 191 39.44 -15.50 -7.82
N ASN A 192 39.52 -16.30 -6.74
CA ASN A 192 40.27 -17.57 -6.55
C ASN A 192 40.35 -18.58 -7.74
N LYS A 193 39.65 -18.34 -8.86
CA LYS A 193 39.69 -19.04 -10.14
C LYS A 193 40.82 -18.61 -11.09
N SER A 194 41.50 -17.47 -10.89
CA SER A 194 42.62 -17.06 -11.76
C SER A 194 44.00 -17.37 -11.14
N ASP A 195 44.93 -17.80 -11.98
CA ASP A 195 46.35 -18.02 -11.65
C ASP A 195 47.14 -16.72 -11.56
N LEU A 196 46.48 -15.55 -11.61
CA LEU A 196 47.17 -14.27 -11.59
C LEU A 196 47.46 -13.86 -10.14
N ARG A 197 48.70 -13.49 -9.86
CA ARG A 197 49.15 -13.00 -8.56
C ARG A 197 49.83 -11.65 -8.69
N ARG A 198 49.61 -10.81 -7.69
CA ARG A 198 50.38 -9.59 -7.43
C ARG A 198 51.32 -9.86 -6.28
N VAL A 199 52.59 -9.51 -6.44
CA VAL A 199 53.62 -9.58 -5.39
C VAL A 199 54.23 -8.20 -5.23
N VAL A 200 54.19 -7.67 -4.00
CA VAL A 200 54.85 -6.41 -3.63
C VAL A 200 56.00 -6.73 -2.70
N ILE A 201 57.20 -6.27 -3.05
CA ILE A 201 58.44 -6.55 -2.32
C ILE A 201 59.06 -5.22 -1.92
N ALA A 202 59.30 -5.01 -0.64
CA ALA A 202 59.91 -3.80 -0.11
C ALA A 202 61.29 -4.11 0.49
N THR A 203 62.31 -3.44 -0.02
CA THR A 203 63.65 -3.37 0.61
C THR A 203 63.81 -2.01 1.29
N GLN A 204 64.97 -1.75 1.88
CA GLN A 204 65.25 -0.43 2.49
C GLN A 204 65.28 0.72 1.48
N THR A 205 65.44 0.41 0.19
CA THR A 205 65.78 1.40 -0.86
C THR A 205 64.85 1.34 -2.07
N ARG A 206 64.22 0.18 -2.32
CA ARG A 206 63.40 -0.07 -3.50
C ARG A 206 62.11 -0.78 -3.13
N LEU A 207 61.04 -0.40 -3.83
CA LEU A 207 59.75 -1.07 -3.81
C LEU A 207 59.52 -1.69 -5.19
N PHE A 208 59.30 -3.00 -5.22
CA PHE A 208 59.05 -3.77 -6.43
C PHE A 208 57.59 -4.18 -6.47
N HIS A 209 56.99 -4.07 -7.65
CA HIS A 209 55.63 -4.53 -7.93
C HIS A 209 55.66 -5.49 -9.12
N LEU A 210 55.27 -6.74 -8.88
CA LEU A 210 55.26 -7.82 -9.86
C LEU A 210 53.84 -8.35 -10.03
N VAL A 211 53.40 -8.49 -11.29
CA VAL A 211 52.08 -9.05 -11.63
C VAL A 211 52.27 -10.06 -12.74
N GLY A 212 51.68 -11.24 -12.58
CA GLY A 212 51.74 -12.27 -13.61
C GLY A 212 51.11 -13.58 -13.19
N ARG A 213 51.16 -14.56 -14.09
CA ARG A 213 50.54 -15.87 -13.88
C ARG A 213 51.50 -16.82 -13.18
N ILE A 214 51.00 -17.53 -12.18
CA ILE A 214 51.73 -18.58 -11.48
C ILE A 214 51.71 -19.91 -12.27
N GLY A 215 52.58 -20.85 -11.88
CA GLY A 215 52.63 -22.20 -12.45
C GLY A 215 51.59 -23.16 -11.85
N PHE A 216 51.34 -24.30 -12.53
CA PHE A 216 50.32 -25.31 -12.18
C PHE A 216 50.68 -26.22 -10.97
N GLY A 217 51.37 -25.70 -9.96
CA GLY A 217 52.01 -26.50 -8.89
C GLY A 217 51.27 -26.55 -7.55
N HIS A 218 49.93 -26.64 -7.51
CA HIS A 218 49.16 -26.49 -6.25
C HIS A 218 49.21 -27.65 -5.24
N ASP A 219 49.78 -28.80 -5.62
CA ASP A 219 49.82 -30.01 -4.76
C ASP A 219 51.08 -30.08 -3.88
N GLY A 220 51.84 -28.98 -3.75
CA GLY A 220 53.05 -28.90 -2.93
C GLY A 220 54.25 -29.71 -3.46
N SER A 221 54.19 -30.18 -4.72
CA SER A 221 55.25 -30.97 -5.38
C SER A 221 56.24 -30.12 -6.21
N GLY A 222 55.88 -28.89 -6.56
CA GLY A 222 56.68 -27.98 -7.37
C GLY A 222 56.59 -26.52 -6.90
N SER A 223 57.39 -25.65 -7.51
CA SER A 223 57.35 -24.21 -7.23
C SER A 223 56.36 -23.50 -8.14
N VAL A 224 55.43 -22.78 -7.54
CA VAL A 224 54.35 -22.04 -8.18
C VAL A 224 54.82 -20.66 -8.64
N TYR A 225 55.69 -20.01 -7.87
CA TYR A 225 56.15 -18.64 -8.14
C TYR A 225 57.39 -18.56 -9.03
N THR A 226 58.09 -19.66 -9.31
CA THR A 226 59.26 -19.65 -10.22
C THR A 226 58.94 -18.98 -11.56
N ARG A 227 57.82 -19.38 -12.18
CA ARG A 227 57.41 -18.82 -13.47
C ARG A 227 57.25 -17.30 -13.39
N LEU A 228 56.61 -16.79 -12.33
CA LEU A 228 56.37 -15.37 -12.13
C LEU A 228 57.67 -14.57 -12.05
N PHE A 229 58.64 -15.03 -11.25
CA PHE A 229 59.93 -14.34 -11.07
C PHE A 229 60.87 -14.47 -12.27
N GLU A 230 60.72 -15.50 -13.11
CA GLU A 230 61.54 -15.69 -14.31
C GLU A 230 60.95 -15.01 -15.56
N SER A 231 59.61 -14.96 -15.70
CA SER A 231 58.94 -14.47 -16.91
C SER A 231 58.60 -12.99 -16.89
N GLU A 232 58.33 -12.41 -15.72
CA GLU A 232 57.87 -11.03 -15.59
C GLU A 232 58.98 -10.11 -15.08
N GLN A 233 59.01 -8.87 -15.60
CA GLN A 233 59.90 -7.83 -15.07
C GLN A 233 59.16 -7.00 -14.01
N PRO A 234 59.72 -6.82 -12.80
CA PRO A 234 59.09 -6.00 -11.78
C PRO A 234 59.13 -4.52 -12.16
N VAL A 235 58.03 -3.81 -11.91
CA VAL A 235 58.05 -2.34 -11.88
C VAL A 235 58.71 -1.90 -10.58
N VAL A 236 59.67 -0.98 -10.65
CA VAL A 236 60.51 -0.60 -9.50
C VAL A 236 60.36 0.89 -9.20
N HIS A 237 60.11 1.21 -7.94
CA HIS A 237 60.24 2.55 -7.39
C HIS A 237 61.48 2.61 -6.49
N GLU A 238 62.42 3.50 -6.78
CA GLU A 238 63.75 3.57 -6.14
C GLU A 238 64.02 4.95 -5.54
N LEU A 239 64.64 4.96 -4.35
CA LEU A 239 65.03 6.18 -3.64
C LEU A 239 66.51 6.54 -3.90
N SER A 240 66.78 7.80 -4.28
CA SER A 240 68.11 8.24 -4.77
C SER A 240 69.21 8.47 -3.72
N ARG A 241 68.87 8.46 -2.42
CA ARG A 241 69.83 8.59 -1.30
C ARG A 241 69.45 7.56 -0.25
N THR A 242 70.35 7.13 0.63
CA THR A 242 70.01 6.17 1.69
C THR A 242 70.84 6.45 2.94
N THR A 243 70.26 6.17 4.11
CA THR A 243 70.97 6.13 5.39
C THR A 243 70.92 4.70 5.90
N SER A 244 72.10 4.09 6.09
CA SER A 244 72.21 2.74 6.64
C SER A 244 71.54 2.66 8.02
N GLY A 245 70.65 1.68 8.21
CA GLY A 245 69.94 1.47 9.48
C GLY A 245 68.65 2.26 9.67
N ALA A 246 68.13 2.95 8.64
CA ALA A 246 66.81 3.55 8.72
C ALA A 246 65.69 2.47 8.78
N PRO A 247 64.63 2.70 9.56
CA PRO A 247 63.48 1.79 9.59
C PRO A 247 62.81 1.74 8.21
N SER A 248 62.44 0.53 7.78
CA SER A 248 61.69 0.26 6.56
C SER A 248 60.71 -0.86 6.84
N SER A 249 59.46 -0.68 6.42
CA SER A 249 58.39 -1.66 6.56
C SER A 249 57.31 -1.42 5.51
N LEU A 250 56.62 -2.49 5.12
CA LEU A 250 55.45 -2.44 4.24
C LEU A 250 54.20 -2.73 5.07
N ALA A 251 53.20 -1.87 4.97
CA ALA A 251 51.88 -2.06 5.55
C ALA A 251 50.82 -2.06 4.43
N VAL A 252 49.80 -2.89 4.59
CA VAL A 252 48.64 -3.00 3.68
C VAL A 252 47.37 -2.83 4.51
N SER A 253 46.34 -2.22 3.92
CA SER A 253 45.10 -1.95 4.63
C SER A 253 44.34 -3.25 4.92
N PRO A 254 43.63 -3.32 6.06
CA PRO A 254 42.76 -4.45 6.39
C PRO A 254 41.59 -4.58 5.40
N ASP A 255 40.83 -5.68 5.54
CA ASP A 255 39.56 -5.87 4.83
C ASP A 255 38.54 -4.84 5.31
N PRO A 256 37.78 -4.19 4.41
CA PRO A 256 36.76 -3.24 4.83
C PRO A 256 35.65 -3.96 5.60
N PRO A 257 35.11 -3.35 6.66
CA PRO A 257 34.18 -4.01 7.59
C PRO A 257 32.86 -4.44 6.93
N ASP A 258 32.48 -3.81 5.82
CA ASP A 258 31.21 -4.04 5.11
C ASP A 258 31.31 -5.05 3.95
N SER A 259 32.50 -5.57 3.60
CA SER A 259 32.62 -6.59 2.56
C SER A 259 32.18 -7.96 3.10
N GLY A 260 31.01 -8.43 2.67
CA GLY A 260 30.58 -9.78 2.96
C GLY A 260 31.50 -10.81 2.30
N PRO A 261 31.69 -12.02 2.88
CA PRO A 261 32.56 -13.07 2.32
C PRO A 261 32.09 -13.63 0.96
N TYR A 262 30.94 -13.16 0.44
CA TYR A 262 30.33 -13.55 -0.83
C TYR A 262 30.24 -12.40 -1.84
N ASP A 263 30.78 -11.22 -1.54
CA ASP A 263 30.79 -10.11 -2.48
C ASP A 263 31.84 -10.39 -3.58
N ASP A 264 31.42 -10.34 -4.85
CA ASP A 264 32.25 -10.76 -5.99
C ASP A 264 33.33 -9.70 -6.35
N ASP A 265 33.18 -8.46 -5.88
CA ASP A 265 34.10 -7.35 -6.11
C ASP A 265 35.09 -7.20 -4.95
N ILE A 266 36.36 -7.55 -5.19
CA ILE A 266 37.46 -7.29 -4.25
C ILE A 266 37.72 -5.78 -4.22
N PRO A 267 37.51 -5.09 -3.09
CA PRO A 267 37.76 -3.66 -2.99
C PRO A 267 39.25 -3.36 -3.16
N ASP A 268 39.56 -2.20 -3.75
CA ASP A 268 40.95 -1.74 -3.85
C ASP A 268 41.53 -1.56 -2.44
N ARG A 269 42.61 -2.31 -2.14
CA ARG A 269 43.38 -2.12 -0.90
C ARG A 269 44.26 -0.89 -1.01
N ALA A 270 44.74 -0.39 0.12
CA ALA A 270 45.83 0.58 0.15
C ALA A 270 47.12 -0.07 0.64
N TYR A 271 48.25 0.51 0.25
CA TYR A 271 49.57 0.14 0.77
C TYR A 271 50.32 1.39 1.24
N ALA A 272 51.24 1.19 2.17
CA ALA A 272 52.16 2.20 2.65
C ALA A 272 53.53 1.57 2.89
N TRP A 273 54.57 2.19 2.34
CA TRP A 273 55.97 1.80 2.50
C TRP A 273 56.70 2.88 3.29
N LEU A 274 57.16 2.51 4.48
CA LEU A 274 58.02 3.36 5.31
C LEU A 274 59.43 3.34 4.75
N SER A 275 59.98 4.54 4.55
CA SER A 275 61.36 4.75 4.14
C SER A 275 62.00 5.88 4.96
N TYR A 276 63.30 6.08 4.83
CA TYR A 276 63.98 7.18 5.54
C TYR A 276 63.48 8.59 5.14
N GLN A 277 62.93 8.76 3.92
CA GLN A 277 62.37 10.04 3.45
C GLN A 277 60.98 10.32 4.03
N GLY A 278 60.28 9.29 4.52
CA GLY A 278 58.87 9.34 4.93
C GLY A 278 58.10 8.11 4.44
N VAL A 279 56.79 8.27 4.20
CA VAL A 279 55.90 7.17 3.85
C VAL A 279 55.38 7.32 2.42
N PHE A 280 55.73 6.36 1.56
CA PHE A 280 55.21 6.26 0.20
C PHE A 280 53.97 5.38 0.20
N HIS A 281 52.81 5.92 -0.19
CA HIS A 281 51.55 5.21 -0.09
C HIS A 281 50.67 5.39 -1.33
N GLY A 282 49.74 4.46 -1.55
CA GLY A 282 48.82 4.52 -2.68
C GLY A 282 47.73 3.45 -2.59
N LYS A 283 46.88 3.40 -3.62
CA LYS A 283 45.89 2.33 -3.79
C LYS A 283 46.49 1.20 -4.61
N LEU A 284 46.35 -0.02 -4.12
CA LEU A 284 46.60 -1.27 -4.83
C LEU A 284 45.42 -1.57 -5.76
N LEU A 285 45.35 -0.84 -6.87
CA LEU A 285 44.31 -0.98 -7.88
C LEU A 285 44.20 -2.43 -8.38
N ASN A 286 42.98 -2.87 -8.69
CA ASN A 286 42.75 -4.18 -9.30
C ASN A 286 42.65 -4.13 -10.85
N GLN A 287 42.63 -2.93 -11.44
CA GLN A 287 42.57 -2.72 -12.89
C GLN A 287 43.59 -1.67 -13.39
N PRO A 288 44.28 -1.91 -14.54
CA PRO A 288 44.17 -3.07 -15.45
C PRO A 288 44.91 -4.31 -14.93
N VAL A 289 44.60 -5.49 -15.47
CA VAL A 289 45.11 -6.79 -14.97
C VAL A 289 46.46 -7.20 -15.61
N ASP A 290 47.07 -6.29 -16.37
CA ASP A 290 48.31 -6.54 -17.11
C ASP A 290 49.56 -6.06 -16.34
N SER A 291 50.75 -6.32 -16.90
CA SER A 291 52.05 -5.87 -16.34
C SER A 291 52.12 -4.35 -16.10
N ASN A 292 51.32 -3.55 -16.83
CA ASN A 292 51.19 -2.10 -16.66
C ASN A 292 50.56 -1.67 -15.32
N LEU A 293 49.94 -2.60 -14.57
CA LEU A 293 49.31 -2.30 -13.29
C LEU A 293 50.27 -1.63 -12.31
N GLY A 294 51.50 -2.15 -12.19
CA GLY A 294 52.51 -1.60 -11.27
C GLY A 294 52.85 -0.15 -11.59
N THR A 295 52.94 0.20 -12.87
CA THR A 295 53.20 1.58 -13.33
C THR A 295 52.06 2.51 -12.94
N LYS A 296 50.81 2.08 -13.12
CA LYS A 296 49.63 2.85 -12.73
C LYS A 296 49.57 3.06 -11.22
N VAL A 297 49.73 1.98 -10.45
CA VAL A 297 49.77 2.01 -8.97
C VAL A 297 50.82 3.01 -8.49
N PHE A 298 52.06 2.93 -8.97
CA PHE A 298 53.12 3.86 -8.53
C PHE A 298 52.93 5.30 -9.05
N SER A 299 52.26 5.51 -10.19
CA SER A 299 51.98 6.85 -10.70
C SER A 299 50.90 7.60 -9.91
N GLU A 300 49.95 6.87 -9.32
CA GLU A 300 48.88 7.42 -8.46
C GLU A 300 49.29 7.47 -6.97
N SER A 301 50.48 6.96 -6.63
CA SER A 301 51.00 6.97 -5.27
C SER A 301 51.62 8.31 -4.89
N HIS A 302 51.51 8.63 -3.60
CA HIS A 302 51.97 9.88 -3.02
C HIS A 302 53.02 9.63 -1.93
N MET A 303 53.91 10.60 -1.76
CA MET A 303 54.95 10.57 -0.74
C MET A 303 54.61 11.57 0.37
N LEU A 304 54.35 11.07 1.58
CA LEU A 304 54.30 11.91 2.77
C LEU A 304 55.70 12.05 3.34
N SER A 305 56.24 13.25 3.23
CA SER A 305 57.58 13.52 3.75
C SER A 305 57.61 13.44 5.26
N ARG A 306 58.75 13.02 5.82
CA ARG A 306 58.97 13.01 7.27
C ARG A 306 58.67 14.37 7.93
N ALA A 307 58.99 15.48 7.28
CA ALA A 307 58.74 16.81 7.82
C ALA A 307 57.23 17.10 7.99
N GLN A 308 56.39 16.66 7.06
CA GLN A 308 54.93 16.84 7.13
C GLN A 308 54.28 16.04 8.26
N VAL A 309 54.82 14.85 8.56
CA VAL A 309 54.33 14.00 9.67
C VAL A 309 54.74 14.59 11.03
N LEU A 310 55.97 15.09 11.14
CA LEU A 310 56.54 15.58 12.41
C LEU A 310 56.13 17.01 12.77
N SER A 311 55.74 17.84 11.80
CA SER A 311 55.43 19.25 11.99
C SER A 311 54.15 19.62 11.24
N PRO A 312 52.98 19.57 11.90
CA PRO A 312 51.79 20.19 11.33
C PRO A 312 52.00 21.71 11.33
N GLU A 313 51.47 22.39 10.33
CA GLU A 313 51.67 23.82 10.03
C GLU A 313 51.31 24.80 11.18
N ASN A 314 50.83 24.32 12.34
CA ASN A 314 50.33 25.11 13.47
C ASN A 314 51.01 24.83 14.84
N SER A 315 52.09 24.06 14.91
CA SER A 315 52.76 23.75 16.19
C SER A 315 54.02 24.60 16.43
N GLU A 316 54.02 25.50 17.42
CA GLU A 316 55.20 26.27 17.87
C GLU A 316 56.31 25.42 18.53
N ARG A 317 56.20 24.09 18.50
CA ARG A 317 57.20 23.16 19.04
C ARG A 317 58.37 23.01 18.06
N ARG A 318 59.57 23.42 18.49
CA ARG A 318 60.83 23.04 17.82
C ARG A 318 61.02 21.52 17.92
N VAL A 319 60.82 20.82 16.81
CA VAL A 319 61.04 19.37 16.69
C VAL A 319 62.55 19.07 16.79
N PRO A 320 62.99 18.14 17.64
CA PRO A 320 64.37 17.66 17.64
C PRO A 320 64.69 16.99 16.29
N THR A 321 65.79 17.38 15.65
CA THR A 321 66.25 16.87 14.34
C THR A 321 66.58 15.37 14.28
N THR A 322 66.34 14.63 15.37
CA THR A 322 66.69 13.21 15.54
C THR A 322 65.50 12.25 15.55
N GLU A 323 64.25 12.70 15.62
CA GLU A 323 63.09 11.82 15.78
C GLU A 323 62.65 11.14 14.48
N ALA A 324 62.86 9.82 14.38
CA ALA A 324 62.48 9.00 13.22
C ALA A 324 61.07 8.40 13.37
N ILE A 325 60.48 8.02 12.24
CA ILE A 325 59.26 7.21 12.21
C ILE A 325 59.71 5.76 12.39
N ASP A 326 59.37 5.16 13.53
CA ASP A 326 59.86 3.84 13.92
C ASP A 326 59.04 2.71 13.29
N ALA A 327 57.72 2.91 13.18
CA ALA A 327 56.78 1.94 12.62
C ALA A 327 55.56 2.65 12.02
N ILE A 328 54.88 1.95 11.11
CA ILE A 328 53.62 2.40 10.51
C ILE A 328 52.57 1.30 10.57
N ALA A 329 51.30 1.70 10.68
CA ALA A 329 50.14 0.86 10.45
C ALA A 329 49.16 1.60 9.52
N LEU A 330 48.37 0.84 8.76
CA LEU A 330 47.47 1.39 7.74
C LEU A 330 46.04 1.01 8.07
N THR A 331 45.17 2.00 8.21
CA THR A 331 43.72 1.81 8.30
C THR A 331 43.11 1.94 6.90
N GLN A 332 41.78 1.98 6.77
CA GLN A 332 41.17 2.11 5.45
C GLN A 332 41.46 3.47 4.80
N TRP A 333 41.63 4.54 5.59
CA TRP A 333 41.77 5.92 5.09
C TRP A 333 42.89 6.74 5.76
N HIS A 334 43.52 6.22 6.80
CA HIS A 334 44.55 6.90 7.57
C HIS A 334 45.82 6.06 7.69
N ILE A 335 46.93 6.74 7.96
CA ILE A 335 48.23 6.15 8.25
C ILE A 335 48.55 6.49 9.70
N VAL A 336 48.81 5.47 10.50
CA VAL A 336 49.20 5.58 11.90
C VAL A 336 50.72 5.46 11.97
N HIS A 337 51.39 6.47 12.50
CA HIS A 337 52.84 6.57 12.61
C HIS A 337 53.25 6.50 14.08
N LEU A 338 54.30 5.74 14.36
CA LEU A 338 54.96 5.74 15.66
C LEU A 338 56.22 6.60 15.58
N VAL A 339 56.26 7.69 16.35
CA VAL A 339 57.36 8.65 16.36
C VAL A 339 57.79 8.92 17.80
N GLY A 340 58.94 8.41 18.21
CA GLY A 340 59.55 8.80 19.49
C GLY A 340 58.65 8.59 20.71
N GLY A 341 57.82 7.54 20.68
CA GLY A 341 56.85 7.23 21.75
C GLY A 341 55.45 7.80 21.57
N ARG A 342 55.22 8.55 20.49
CA ARG A 342 53.94 9.18 20.14
C ARG A 342 53.29 8.45 18.98
N VAL A 343 51.98 8.30 19.04
CA VAL A 343 51.17 7.77 17.95
C VAL A 343 50.51 8.95 17.24
N ILE A 344 50.93 9.20 16.00
CA ILE A 344 50.44 10.28 15.15
C ILE A 344 49.63 9.65 14.02
N THR A 345 48.39 10.08 13.83
CA THR A 345 47.54 9.58 12.75
C THR A 345 47.34 10.67 11.70
N THR A 346 47.65 10.36 10.44
CA THR A 346 47.49 11.28 9.30
C THR A 346 46.50 10.73 8.29
N ASN A 347 45.68 11.59 7.69
CA ASN A 347 44.79 11.20 6.61
C ASN A 347 45.55 10.89 5.32
N ARG A 348 45.28 9.75 4.69
CA ARG A 348 46.00 9.30 3.48
C ARG A 348 45.74 10.19 2.26
N LEU A 349 44.54 10.73 2.12
CA LEU A 349 44.14 11.51 0.94
C LEU A 349 44.68 12.94 0.98
N THR A 350 44.70 13.55 2.17
CA THR A 350 45.10 14.96 2.32
C THR A 350 46.47 15.16 2.94
N GLY A 351 47.04 14.14 3.58
CA GLY A 351 48.28 14.23 4.36
C GLY A 351 48.15 15.01 5.67
N LYS A 352 46.95 15.48 6.04
CA LYS A 352 46.74 16.26 7.27
C LYS A 352 46.73 15.36 8.51
N MET A 353 47.32 15.85 9.59
CA MET A 353 47.28 15.20 10.90
C MET A 353 45.85 15.26 11.47
N VAL A 354 45.36 14.12 11.93
CA VAL A 354 44.01 13.95 12.52
C VAL A 354 44.09 13.85 14.04
N SER A 355 45.07 13.12 14.56
CA SER A 355 45.27 12.97 16.00
C SER A 355 46.75 12.74 16.35
N GLU A 356 47.11 13.11 17.58
CA GLU A 356 48.41 12.88 18.19
C GLU A 356 48.18 12.43 19.63
N HIS A 357 48.79 11.31 20.02
CA HIS A 357 48.69 10.75 21.37
C HIS A 357 50.07 10.38 21.89
N ASP A 358 50.40 10.85 23.10
CA ASP A 358 51.60 10.43 23.83
C ASP A 358 51.27 9.11 24.56
N VAL A 359 51.82 7.98 24.09
CA VAL A 359 51.43 6.64 24.59
C VAL A 359 52.54 6.01 25.43
N ILE A 360 53.79 6.16 25.01
CA ILE A 360 54.92 5.42 25.60
C ILE A 360 55.57 6.27 26.71
N GLY A 361 55.64 5.71 27.92
CA GLY A 361 56.28 6.34 29.07
C GLY A 361 57.81 6.34 28.99
N GLN A 362 58.47 7.15 29.84
CA GLN A 362 59.94 7.21 29.89
C GLN A 362 60.54 5.85 30.26
N GLY A 363 61.24 5.20 29.32
CA GLY A 363 61.96 3.94 29.51
C GLY A 363 61.31 2.71 28.86
N GLN A 364 60.06 2.80 28.43
CA GLN A 364 59.39 1.74 27.67
C GLN A 364 59.88 1.73 26.22
N LYS A 365 60.08 0.54 25.66
CA LYS A 365 60.50 0.38 24.26
C LYS A 365 59.32 -0.09 23.41
N PRO A 366 59.02 0.57 22.27
CA PRO A 366 58.03 0.05 21.35
C PRO A 366 58.54 -1.22 20.66
N LEU A 367 57.68 -2.24 20.59
CA LEU A 367 57.91 -3.42 19.75
C LEU A 367 57.38 -3.17 18.32
N GLY A 368 56.29 -2.41 18.19
CA GLY A 368 55.69 -2.01 16.93
C GLY A 368 54.18 -2.21 16.89
N PHE A 369 53.60 -1.95 15.72
CA PHE A 369 52.17 -2.18 15.48
C PHE A 369 51.90 -3.62 15.00
N SER A 370 50.72 -4.14 15.33
CA SER A 370 50.13 -5.32 14.70
C SER A 370 48.70 -4.99 14.29
N VAL A 371 48.31 -5.41 13.09
CA VAL A 371 47.00 -5.10 12.51
C VAL A 371 46.30 -6.41 12.20
N ASP A 372 45.10 -6.59 12.73
CA ASP A 372 44.23 -7.69 12.36
C ASP A 372 43.56 -7.39 11.02
N ILE A 373 44.09 -7.99 9.96
CA ILE A 373 43.63 -7.75 8.59
C ILE A 373 42.17 -8.17 8.41
N GLN A 374 41.70 -9.20 9.12
CA GLN A 374 40.34 -9.75 8.97
C GLN A 374 39.32 -9.04 9.85
N LYS A 375 39.70 -8.66 11.07
CA LYS A 375 38.79 -8.04 12.05
C LYS A 375 38.89 -6.52 12.10
N ASN A 376 39.83 -5.93 11.36
CA ASN A 376 40.05 -4.48 11.29
C ASN A 376 40.31 -3.87 12.69
N THR A 377 41.14 -4.53 13.48
CA THR A 377 41.59 -4.04 14.81
C THR A 377 43.08 -3.71 14.78
N PHE A 378 43.48 -2.69 15.54
CA PHE A 378 44.82 -2.10 15.47
C PHE A 378 45.45 -2.10 16.86
N TRP A 379 46.67 -2.59 16.94
CA TRP A 379 47.33 -2.84 18.23
C TRP A 379 48.73 -2.26 18.23
N LEU A 380 49.12 -1.65 19.35
CA LEU A 380 50.47 -1.20 19.63
C LEU A 380 51.01 -1.97 20.83
N PHE A 381 52.17 -2.60 20.65
CA PHE A 381 52.84 -3.35 21.69
C PHE A 381 54.10 -2.63 22.16
N THR A 382 54.27 -2.56 23.47
CA THR A 382 55.52 -2.16 24.14
C THR A 382 56.15 -3.38 24.81
N SER A 383 57.28 -3.21 25.47
CA SER A 383 57.95 -4.24 26.27
C SER A 383 57.08 -4.84 27.38
N ASP A 384 56.06 -4.13 27.85
CA ASP A 384 55.35 -4.39 29.10
C ASP A 384 53.84 -4.12 29.03
N GLU A 385 53.39 -3.25 28.12
CA GLU A 385 51.99 -2.86 27.97
C GLU A 385 51.46 -3.09 26.54
N ILE A 386 50.15 -3.35 26.46
CA ILE A 386 49.39 -3.55 25.22
C ILE A 386 48.39 -2.39 25.09
N PHE A 387 48.37 -1.76 23.92
CA PHE A 387 47.42 -0.71 23.60
C PHE A 387 46.60 -1.09 22.38
N GLU A 388 45.29 -0.91 22.46
CA GLU A 388 44.37 -1.00 21.34
C GLU A 388 44.12 0.41 20.78
N ILE A 389 44.24 0.56 19.47
CA ILE A 389 43.92 1.79 18.75
C ILE A 389 42.51 1.62 18.20
N VAL A 390 41.54 2.14 18.94
CA VAL A 390 40.12 2.02 18.62
C VAL A 390 39.78 3.07 17.57
N VAL A 391 39.26 2.61 16.43
CA VAL A 391 38.85 3.44 15.30
C VAL A 391 37.33 3.55 15.27
N ARG A 392 36.81 4.77 15.37
CA ARG A 392 35.36 5.05 15.40
C ARG A 392 34.95 5.90 14.21
N ASP A 393 34.00 5.40 13.43
CA ASP A 393 33.42 6.07 12.26
C ASP A 393 34.47 6.80 11.41
N GLU A 394 35.45 6.04 10.89
CA GLU A 394 36.59 6.55 10.12
C GLU A 394 36.14 7.37 8.89
N GLU A 395 34.98 7.03 8.33
CA GLU A 395 34.51 7.56 7.07
C GLU A 395 33.79 8.92 7.15
N ARG A 396 33.52 9.41 8.36
CA ARG A 396 32.63 10.55 8.61
C ARG A 396 32.97 11.83 7.81
N ASN A 397 34.25 12.08 7.55
CA ASN A 397 34.75 13.29 6.87
C ASN A 397 35.18 13.05 5.42
N ILE A 398 35.08 11.81 4.93
CA ILE A 398 35.63 11.43 3.63
C ILE A 398 34.86 12.07 2.48
N TRP A 399 33.53 12.15 2.60
CA TRP A 399 32.68 12.80 1.60
C TRP A 399 33.08 14.27 1.40
N GLU A 400 33.43 15.00 2.46
CA GLU A 400 33.85 16.39 2.39
C GLU A 400 35.22 16.52 1.72
N ILE A 401 36.15 15.63 2.07
CA ILE A 401 37.49 15.56 1.47
C ILE A 401 37.38 15.28 -0.03
N MET A 402 36.62 14.27 -0.43
CA MET A 402 36.41 13.90 -1.84
C MET A 402 35.74 15.02 -2.63
N THR A 403 34.78 15.72 -2.01
CA THR A 403 34.15 16.90 -2.61
C THR A 403 35.17 18.01 -2.89
N LYS A 404 36.11 18.26 -1.96
CA LYS A 404 37.20 19.23 -2.16
C LYS A 404 38.19 18.79 -3.24
N LEU A 405 38.41 17.48 -3.38
CA LEU A 405 39.23 16.88 -4.45
C LEU A 405 38.52 16.85 -5.81
N LYS A 406 37.26 17.32 -5.90
CA LYS A 406 36.39 17.28 -7.10
C LYS A 406 36.01 15.86 -7.55
N GLU A 407 36.13 14.88 -6.67
CA GLU A 407 35.67 13.51 -6.88
C GLU A 407 34.24 13.36 -6.34
N PHE A 408 33.26 13.81 -7.11
CA PHE A 408 31.87 13.91 -6.63
C PHE A 408 31.12 12.58 -6.56
N GLU A 409 31.38 11.65 -7.47
CA GLU A 409 30.70 10.34 -7.47
C GLU A 409 31.09 9.50 -6.23
N PRO A 410 32.39 9.33 -5.89
CA PRO A 410 32.79 8.70 -4.63
C PRO A 410 32.27 9.46 -3.41
N ALA A 411 32.28 10.80 -3.44
CA ALA A 411 31.76 11.61 -2.34
C ALA A 411 30.27 11.32 -2.05
N LEU A 412 29.45 11.10 -3.08
CA LEU A 412 28.03 10.74 -2.92
C LEU A 412 27.82 9.34 -2.35
N GLN A 413 28.75 8.40 -2.61
CA GLN A 413 28.71 7.05 -2.03
C GLN A 413 29.01 7.08 -0.53
N HIS A 414 30.01 7.88 -0.11
CA HIS A 414 30.40 8.00 1.30
C HIS A 414 29.55 9.00 2.10
N ALA A 415 28.70 9.79 1.46
CA ALA A 415 27.74 10.66 2.15
C ALA A 415 26.60 9.83 2.75
N ARG A 416 26.50 9.74 4.08
CA ARG A 416 25.48 8.93 4.77
C ARG A 416 24.19 9.71 5.01
N THR A 417 24.31 10.97 5.44
CA THR A 417 23.13 11.78 5.78
C THR A 417 22.53 12.46 4.54
N PRO A 418 21.21 12.74 4.52
CA PRO A 418 20.60 13.45 3.42
C PRO A 418 21.21 14.83 3.22
N LEU A 419 21.54 15.54 4.31
CA LEU A 419 22.19 16.85 4.25
C LEU A 419 23.57 16.75 3.58
N GLN A 420 24.37 15.74 3.92
CA GLN A 420 25.66 15.50 3.25
C GLN A 420 25.45 15.28 1.75
N LYS A 421 24.53 14.39 1.35
CA LYS A 421 24.23 14.15 -0.07
C LYS A 421 23.78 15.40 -0.81
N GLU A 422 22.96 16.23 -0.17
CA GLU A 422 22.48 17.49 -0.71
C GLU A 422 23.62 18.51 -0.88
N THR A 423 24.56 18.60 0.07
CA THR A 423 25.74 19.48 -0.03
C THR A 423 26.72 19.03 -1.11
N VAL A 424 26.97 17.72 -1.25
CA VAL A 424 27.80 17.18 -2.34
C VAL A 424 27.13 17.44 -3.68
N ALA A 425 25.80 17.23 -3.78
CA ALA A 425 25.05 17.55 -4.99
C ALA A 425 25.11 19.04 -5.35
N ALA A 426 25.06 19.94 -4.36
CA ALA A 426 25.24 21.38 -4.62
C ALA A 426 26.60 21.69 -5.25
N ALA A 427 27.68 21.16 -4.69
CA ALA A 427 29.04 21.36 -5.19
C ALA A 427 29.25 20.67 -6.56
N TYR A 428 28.67 19.49 -6.76
CA TYR A 428 28.75 18.77 -8.03
C TYR A 428 28.00 19.50 -9.15
N GLY A 429 26.80 20.02 -8.85
CA GLY A 429 26.01 20.84 -9.77
C GLY A 429 26.78 22.09 -10.20
N ASP A 430 27.46 22.77 -9.27
CA ASP A 430 28.28 23.96 -9.59
C ASP A 430 29.46 23.65 -10.50
N HIS A 431 30.08 22.48 -10.31
CA HIS A 431 31.15 22.04 -11.17
C HIS A 431 30.65 21.77 -12.60
N LEU A 432 29.52 21.06 -12.74
CA LEU A 432 28.91 20.76 -14.04
C LEU A 432 28.42 22.03 -14.75
N ALA A 433 27.79 22.95 -14.02
CA ALA A 433 27.32 24.23 -14.55
C ALA A 433 28.48 25.09 -15.06
N LYS A 434 29.60 25.18 -14.32
CA LYS A 434 30.82 25.87 -14.77
C LYS A 434 31.42 25.25 -16.03
N ASN A 435 31.26 23.95 -16.23
CA ASN A 435 31.74 23.23 -17.41
C ASN A 435 30.74 23.28 -18.59
N GLY A 436 29.58 23.94 -18.43
CA GLY A 436 28.56 24.07 -19.48
C GLY A 436 27.60 22.88 -19.62
N HIS A 437 27.72 21.84 -18.77
CA HIS A 437 26.87 20.64 -18.81
C HIS A 437 25.55 20.85 -18.04
N TRP A 438 24.71 21.76 -18.53
CA TRP A 438 23.50 22.21 -17.82
C TRP A 438 22.44 21.12 -17.62
N LEU A 439 22.29 20.18 -18.54
CA LEU A 439 21.30 19.09 -18.43
C LEU A 439 21.62 18.15 -17.27
N GLU A 440 22.89 17.77 -17.12
CA GLU A 440 23.35 16.94 -16.02
C GLU A 440 23.31 17.73 -14.71
N ALA A 441 23.81 18.98 -14.72
CA ALA A 441 23.75 19.89 -13.59
C ALA A 441 22.32 20.04 -13.05
N ALA A 442 21.32 20.18 -13.92
CA ALA A 442 19.92 20.29 -13.53
C ALA A 442 19.40 19.08 -12.74
N THR A 443 19.82 17.86 -13.10
CA THR A 443 19.43 16.64 -12.35
C THR A 443 20.05 16.61 -10.96
N VAL A 444 21.31 17.03 -10.86
CA VAL A 444 22.06 17.06 -9.60
C VAL A 444 21.52 18.18 -8.70
N TYR A 445 21.31 19.39 -9.24
CA TYR A 445 20.74 20.52 -8.51
C TYR A 445 19.34 20.23 -7.97
N GLY A 446 18.52 19.44 -8.67
CA GLY A 446 17.19 19.04 -8.18
C GLY A 446 17.23 18.26 -6.85
N ARG A 447 18.38 17.67 -6.53
CA ARG A 447 18.66 16.94 -5.28
C ARG A 447 19.51 17.73 -4.28
N SER A 448 19.82 18.99 -4.57
CA SER A 448 20.66 19.83 -3.72
C SER A 448 19.84 20.65 -2.71
N ASN A 449 20.53 21.14 -1.68
CA ASN A 449 20.01 22.06 -0.67
C ASN A 449 20.19 23.55 -1.04
N LYS A 450 20.63 23.86 -2.26
CA LYS A 450 20.73 25.24 -2.72
C LYS A 450 19.35 25.91 -2.82
N PRO A 451 19.27 27.22 -2.59
CA PRO A 451 18.06 27.99 -2.80
C PRO A 451 17.54 27.79 -4.22
N PHE A 452 16.23 27.60 -4.33
CA PHE A 452 15.58 27.24 -5.59
C PHE A 452 15.69 28.37 -6.61
N GLU A 453 15.56 29.60 -6.13
CA GLU A 453 15.57 30.84 -6.89
C GLU A 453 16.91 31.04 -7.58
N ASP A 454 18.03 30.86 -6.86
CA ASP A 454 19.37 31.05 -7.42
C ASP A 454 19.65 30.07 -8.56
N ILE A 455 19.24 28.81 -8.42
CA ILE A 455 19.42 27.80 -9.46
C ILE A 455 18.52 28.12 -10.66
N ALA A 456 17.26 28.43 -10.41
CA ALA A 456 16.29 28.73 -11.45
C ALA A 456 16.72 29.96 -12.27
N LEU A 457 17.12 31.04 -11.60
CA LEU A 457 17.63 32.25 -12.24
C LEU A 457 18.91 31.97 -13.03
N SER A 458 19.87 31.23 -12.46
CA SER A 458 21.09 30.84 -13.17
C SER A 458 20.79 30.09 -14.48
N ILE A 459 19.83 29.17 -14.47
CA ILE A 459 19.45 28.41 -15.68
C ILE A 459 18.74 29.32 -16.71
N ILE A 460 17.91 30.26 -16.25
CA ILE A 460 17.19 31.23 -17.10
C ILE A 460 18.18 32.22 -17.74
N ASP A 461 19.10 32.77 -16.95
CA ASP A 461 20.12 33.73 -17.41
C ASP A 461 21.06 33.13 -18.47
N ASN A 462 21.31 31.81 -18.39
CA ASN A 462 22.09 31.07 -19.38
C ASN A 462 21.26 30.54 -20.58
N ASN A 463 19.98 30.92 -20.66
CA ASN A 463 19.04 30.56 -21.74
C ASN A 463 18.93 29.04 -22.00
N GLN A 464 18.81 28.23 -20.94
CA GLN A 464 18.73 26.76 -21.02
C GLN A 464 17.34 26.22 -20.59
N PRO A 465 16.31 26.30 -21.44
CA PRO A 465 14.95 25.88 -21.07
C PRO A 465 14.80 24.36 -20.85
N ASP A 466 15.58 23.54 -21.56
CA ASP A 466 15.53 22.07 -21.39
C ASP A 466 16.14 21.63 -20.05
N ALA A 467 17.19 22.32 -19.60
CA ALA A 467 17.78 22.12 -18.28
C ALA A 467 16.80 22.56 -17.17
N LEU A 468 16.10 23.68 -17.37
CA LEU A 468 15.08 24.15 -16.42
C LEU A 468 13.97 23.12 -16.24
N ARG A 469 13.45 22.56 -17.34
CA ARG A 469 12.44 21.49 -17.29
C ARG A 469 12.93 20.29 -16.49
N LYS A 470 14.17 19.83 -16.75
CA LYS A 470 14.76 18.68 -16.06
C LYS A 470 14.98 18.94 -14.56
N PHE A 471 15.39 20.15 -14.22
CA PHE A 471 15.56 20.60 -12.84
C PHE A 471 14.22 20.58 -12.09
N LEU A 472 13.19 21.21 -12.66
CA LEU A 472 11.85 21.26 -12.06
C LEU A 472 11.23 19.87 -11.90
N LEU A 473 11.38 18.97 -12.89
CA LEU A 473 10.91 17.58 -12.78
C LEU A 473 11.61 16.83 -11.64
N THR A 474 12.92 17.02 -11.49
CA THR A 474 13.70 16.36 -10.44
C THR A 474 13.37 16.93 -9.07
N LYS A 475 13.16 18.25 -8.97
CA LYS A 475 12.74 18.91 -7.73
C LYS A 475 11.32 18.51 -7.32
N LEU A 476 10.39 18.40 -8.27
CA LEU A 476 9.03 17.91 -8.00
C LEU A 476 9.02 16.46 -7.50
N ALA A 477 9.98 15.64 -7.96
CA ALA A 477 10.15 14.27 -7.48
C ALA A 477 10.80 14.19 -6.08
N SER A 478 11.69 15.12 -5.72
CA SER A 478 12.35 15.15 -4.41
C SER A 478 11.50 15.79 -3.29
N LEU A 479 10.54 16.65 -3.65
CA LEU A 479 9.64 17.29 -2.68
C LEU A 479 8.69 16.30 -1.99
N LYS A 480 8.56 16.46 -0.66
CA LYS A 480 7.62 15.68 0.15
C LYS A 480 6.18 15.91 -0.31
N LYS A 481 5.36 14.85 -0.32
CA LYS A 481 3.93 14.92 -0.70
C LYS A 481 3.10 15.85 0.20
N SER A 482 3.58 16.15 1.41
CA SER A 482 2.94 17.11 2.32
C SER A 482 3.07 18.58 1.87
N ALA A 483 4.04 18.91 1.02
CA ALA A 483 4.30 20.27 0.56
C ALA A 483 3.38 20.66 -0.62
N VAL A 484 2.06 20.57 -0.44
CA VAL A 484 1.06 20.67 -1.53
C VAL A 484 1.21 21.98 -2.32
N MET A 485 1.36 23.13 -1.65
CA MET A 485 1.48 24.43 -2.32
C MET A 485 2.73 24.55 -3.20
N GLN A 486 3.89 24.11 -2.70
CA GLN A 486 5.14 24.13 -3.46
C GLN A 486 5.07 23.20 -4.67
N ARG A 487 4.45 22.02 -4.50
CA ARG A 487 4.22 21.07 -5.59
C ARG A 487 3.30 21.65 -6.66
N MET A 488 2.19 22.29 -6.26
CA MET A 488 1.26 22.96 -7.18
C MET A 488 1.94 24.07 -7.98
N MET A 489 2.74 24.92 -7.34
CA MET A 489 3.45 26.01 -8.03
C MET A 489 4.48 25.48 -9.04
N ILE A 490 5.30 24.48 -8.65
CA ILE A 490 6.30 23.89 -9.56
C ILE A 490 5.63 23.13 -10.70
N ALA A 491 4.55 22.40 -10.42
CA ALA A 491 3.83 21.65 -11.44
C ALA A 491 3.10 22.59 -12.43
N GLY A 492 2.54 23.69 -11.94
CA GLY A 492 2.00 24.76 -12.77
C GLY A 492 3.08 25.41 -13.65
N TRP A 493 4.24 25.74 -13.09
CA TRP A 493 5.35 26.30 -13.88
C TRP A 493 5.88 25.31 -14.92
N LEU A 494 5.92 24.01 -14.59
CA LEU A 494 6.27 22.97 -15.55
C LEU A 494 5.33 22.93 -16.76
N ILE A 495 4.03 23.15 -16.57
CA ILE A 495 3.08 23.20 -17.69
C ILE A 495 3.43 24.33 -18.64
N GLU A 496 3.69 25.54 -18.12
CA GLU A 496 4.13 26.68 -18.93
C GLU A 496 5.40 26.33 -19.73
N VAL A 497 6.39 25.71 -19.07
CA VAL A 497 7.65 25.30 -19.72
C VAL A 497 7.41 24.23 -20.80
N PHE A 498 6.54 23.25 -20.55
CA PHE A 498 6.15 22.26 -21.55
C PHE A 498 5.45 22.91 -22.75
N MET A 499 4.48 23.80 -22.52
CA MET A 499 3.73 24.47 -23.58
C MET A 499 4.63 25.38 -24.41
N SER A 500 5.49 26.17 -23.78
CA SER A 500 6.51 26.98 -24.45
C SER A 500 7.43 26.12 -25.31
N LYS A 501 7.95 24.99 -24.78
CA LYS A 501 8.79 24.09 -25.57
C LYS A 501 8.05 23.50 -26.76
N LEU A 502 6.82 23.05 -26.59
CA LEU A 502 6.00 22.52 -27.70
C LEU A 502 5.76 23.60 -28.77
N ASN A 503 5.50 24.85 -28.38
CA ASN A 503 5.40 25.99 -29.31
C ASN A 503 6.69 26.22 -30.08
N THR A 504 7.84 26.30 -29.40
CA THR A 504 9.12 26.45 -30.10
C THR A 504 9.39 25.32 -31.09
N LEU A 505 9.07 24.07 -30.74
CA LEU A 505 9.26 22.92 -31.63
C LEU A 505 8.31 22.97 -32.84
N ASP A 506 7.03 23.30 -32.66
CA ASP A 506 6.12 23.45 -33.80
C ASP A 506 6.47 24.66 -34.68
N ASP A 507 6.90 25.77 -34.09
CA ASP A 507 7.36 26.94 -34.84
C ASP A 507 8.60 26.61 -35.68
N THR A 508 9.57 25.85 -35.13
CA THR A 508 10.74 25.39 -35.91
C THR A 508 10.35 24.42 -37.04
N ILE A 509 9.32 23.60 -36.86
CA ILE A 509 8.80 22.70 -37.91
C ILE A 509 8.06 23.50 -38.99
N ASN A 510 7.25 24.48 -38.60
CA ASN A 510 6.39 25.26 -39.49
C ASN A 510 7.16 26.32 -40.29
N THR A 511 8.15 26.98 -39.67
CA THR A 511 8.90 28.07 -40.31
C THR A 511 9.91 27.57 -41.34
N GLN A 512 10.28 26.28 -41.34
CA GLN A 512 11.41 25.75 -42.13
C GLN A 512 12.63 26.69 -42.10
N ALA A 513 12.79 27.46 -41.01
CA ALA A 513 13.80 28.49 -40.92
C ALA A 513 15.16 27.82 -40.96
N GLU A 514 16.07 28.42 -41.72
CA GLU A 514 17.38 27.92 -42.11
C GLU A 514 18.03 27.05 -41.02
N PRO A 515 18.54 25.86 -41.38
CA PRO A 515 19.06 24.91 -40.42
C PRO A 515 20.20 25.58 -39.66
N SER A 516 19.99 25.85 -38.37
CA SER A 516 21.08 26.07 -37.43
C SER A 516 21.83 24.75 -37.31
N GLU A 517 22.74 24.49 -38.25
CA GLU A 517 23.77 23.44 -38.41
C GLU A 517 23.61 22.01 -37.83
N HIS A 518 22.54 21.62 -37.11
CA HIS A 518 22.53 20.37 -36.36
C HIS A 518 21.21 19.62 -36.19
N LEU A 519 20.06 20.04 -36.74
CA LEU A 519 18.82 19.25 -36.61
C LEU A 519 18.01 19.18 -37.92
N ASN A 520 17.79 17.96 -38.41
CA ASN A 520 16.90 17.71 -39.54
C ASN A 520 15.42 17.91 -39.11
N SER A 521 14.55 18.35 -40.03
CA SER A 521 13.09 18.47 -39.78
C SER A 521 12.46 17.17 -39.24
N THR A 522 12.99 16.01 -39.64
CA THR A 522 12.61 14.68 -39.14
C THR A 522 13.02 14.42 -37.69
N GLU A 523 14.16 14.93 -37.24
CA GLU A 523 14.62 14.80 -35.84
C GLU A 523 13.82 15.72 -34.92
N SER A 524 13.49 16.92 -35.40
CA SER A 524 12.62 17.87 -34.67
C SER A 524 11.21 17.31 -34.46
N ARG A 525 10.65 16.58 -35.43
CA ARG A 525 9.38 15.85 -35.26
C ARG A 525 9.46 14.73 -34.22
N LYS A 526 10.54 13.94 -34.23
CA LYS A 526 10.76 12.89 -33.21
C LYS A 526 10.91 13.49 -31.81
N LEU A 527 11.61 14.62 -31.70
CA LEU A 527 11.76 15.35 -30.44
C LEU A 527 10.43 15.93 -29.95
N LEU A 528 9.58 16.40 -30.87
CA LEU A 528 8.23 16.86 -30.52
C LEU A 528 7.37 15.72 -29.98
N GLU A 529 7.38 14.56 -30.63
CA GLU A 529 6.67 13.37 -30.15
C GLU A 529 7.18 12.90 -28.79
N SER A 530 8.50 12.95 -28.56
CA SER A 530 9.09 12.56 -27.27
C SER A 530 8.71 13.54 -26.15
N VAL A 531 8.72 14.85 -26.41
CA VAL A 531 8.29 15.87 -25.43
C VAL A 531 6.78 15.78 -25.17
N ARG A 532 5.96 15.50 -26.19
CA ARG A 532 4.53 15.20 -25.99
C ARG A 532 4.33 14.00 -25.09
N LYS A 533 5.10 12.92 -25.29
CA LYS A 533 5.05 11.74 -24.43
C LYS A 533 5.46 12.06 -23.00
N GLU A 534 6.54 12.82 -22.81
CA GLU A 534 7.00 13.27 -21.48
C GLU A 534 5.93 14.11 -20.77
N PHE A 535 5.24 15.01 -21.49
CA PHE A 535 4.12 15.77 -20.95
C PHE A 535 2.95 14.87 -20.52
N ARG A 536 2.59 13.88 -21.34
CA ARG A 536 1.53 12.91 -20.99
C ARG A 536 1.88 12.11 -19.75
N ASP A 537 3.10 11.58 -19.69
CA ASP A 537 3.62 10.85 -18.53
C ASP A 537 3.65 11.74 -17.27
N PHE A 538 3.98 13.02 -17.42
CA PHE A 538 3.95 14.02 -16.34
C PHE A 538 2.52 14.25 -15.83
N VAL A 539 1.56 14.50 -16.72
CA VAL A 539 0.15 14.71 -16.33
C VAL A 539 -0.41 13.49 -15.61
N ASP A 540 -0.17 12.28 -16.14
CA ASP A 540 -0.70 11.05 -15.53
C ASP A 540 -0.11 10.80 -14.13
N LYS A 541 1.18 11.11 -13.94
CA LYS A 541 1.87 10.94 -12.65
C LYS A 541 1.50 12.00 -11.62
N TYR A 542 1.30 13.26 -12.03
CA TYR A 542 1.14 14.40 -11.12
C TYR A 542 -0.25 15.05 -11.16
N LYS A 543 -1.27 14.41 -11.74
CA LYS A 543 -2.66 14.93 -11.83
C LYS A 543 -3.28 15.47 -10.54
N ASN A 544 -2.87 14.96 -9.37
CA ASN A 544 -3.39 15.42 -8.08
C ASN A 544 -2.70 16.70 -7.58
N ASP A 545 -1.51 17.01 -8.10
CA ASP A 545 -0.74 18.22 -7.76
C ASP A 545 -1.03 19.37 -8.74
N LEU A 546 -1.94 19.19 -9.71
CA LEU A 546 -2.29 20.17 -10.73
C LEU A 546 -3.61 20.86 -10.38
N ASP A 547 -3.60 22.20 -10.30
CA ASP A 547 -4.83 22.97 -10.17
C ASP A 547 -5.55 23.10 -11.51
N ARG A 548 -6.79 22.62 -11.56
CA ARG A 548 -7.56 22.49 -12.81
C ARG A 548 -7.75 23.83 -13.52
N LYS A 549 -8.09 24.89 -12.78
CA LYS A 549 -8.37 26.20 -13.37
C LYS A 549 -7.12 26.79 -14.02
N MET A 550 -6.02 26.81 -13.26
CA MET A 550 -4.74 27.30 -13.75
C MET A 550 -4.25 26.54 -14.98
N VAL A 551 -4.35 25.20 -14.98
CA VAL A 551 -3.96 24.39 -16.15
C VAL A 551 -4.80 24.73 -17.39
N TYR A 552 -6.12 24.86 -17.23
CA TYR A 552 -6.99 25.23 -18.34
C TYR A 552 -6.64 26.62 -18.89
N ASP A 553 -6.43 27.60 -18.02
CA ASP A 553 -6.10 28.97 -18.43
C ASP A 553 -4.75 29.03 -19.19
N VAL A 554 -3.72 28.35 -18.67
CA VAL A 554 -2.37 28.32 -19.28
C VAL A 554 -2.37 27.59 -20.63
N ILE A 555 -2.95 26.39 -20.70
CA ILE A 555 -2.96 25.64 -21.96
C ILE A 555 -3.84 26.37 -23.01
N SER A 556 -4.94 26.99 -22.57
CA SER A 556 -5.80 27.79 -23.44
C SER A 556 -5.10 29.05 -23.94
N SER A 557 -4.28 29.74 -23.13
CA SER A 557 -3.55 30.93 -23.58
C SER A 557 -2.50 30.59 -24.65
N HIS A 558 -1.96 29.37 -24.63
CA HIS A 558 -1.05 28.88 -25.67
C HIS A 558 -1.76 28.29 -26.90
N GLY A 559 -3.09 28.20 -26.91
CA GLY A 559 -3.85 27.69 -28.06
C GLY A 559 -3.68 26.19 -28.35
N ARG A 560 -3.32 25.39 -27.33
CA ARG A 560 -2.98 23.97 -27.48
C ARG A 560 -4.15 23.04 -27.17
N GLU A 561 -5.05 22.89 -28.14
CA GLU A 561 -6.29 22.10 -27.97
C GLU A 561 -6.05 20.61 -27.71
N GLY A 562 -5.04 20.01 -28.36
CA GLY A 562 -4.78 18.57 -28.25
C GLY A 562 -4.29 18.16 -26.86
N GLU A 563 -3.37 18.93 -26.30
CA GLU A 563 -2.82 18.75 -24.96
C GLU A 563 -3.86 19.11 -23.88
N LEU A 564 -4.72 20.09 -24.14
CA LEU A 564 -5.85 20.45 -23.26
C LEU A 564 -6.86 19.31 -23.15
N LEU A 565 -7.25 18.72 -24.28
CA LEU A 565 -8.13 17.55 -24.31
C LEU A 565 -7.51 16.34 -23.64
N TYR A 566 -6.19 16.15 -23.76
CA TYR A 566 -5.49 15.10 -23.04
C TYR A 566 -5.58 15.30 -21.53
N PHE A 567 -5.31 16.51 -21.05
CA PHE A 567 -5.41 16.86 -19.63
C PHE A 567 -6.83 16.64 -19.09
N ALA A 568 -7.85 17.12 -19.80
CA ALA A 568 -9.25 16.95 -19.41
C ALA A 568 -9.65 15.47 -19.33
N ASN A 569 -9.17 14.62 -20.25
CA ASN A 569 -9.37 13.18 -20.19
C ASN A 569 -8.60 12.53 -19.02
N ALA A 570 -7.36 12.94 -18.74
CA ALA A 570 -6.53 12.37 -17.67
C ALA A 570 -7.07 12.70 -16.26
N VAL A 571 -7.66 13.89 -16.09
CA VAL A 571 -8.32 14.33 -14.85
C VAL A 571 -9.75 13.79 -14.74
N ASN A 572 -10.27 13.11 -15.78
CA ASN A 572 -11.64 12.64 -15.91
C ASN A 572 -12.67 13.78 -15.82
N ASP A 573 -12.33 14.96 -16.34
CA ASP A 573 -13.26 16.09 -16.44
C ASP A 573 -14.13 15.96 -17.69
N TYR A 574 -15.02 14.96 -17.65
CA TYR A 574 -15.90 14.65 -18.77
C TYR A 574 -16.88 15.79 -19.08
N ASN A 575 -17.20 16.65 -18.10
CA ASN A 575 -18.08 17.80 -18.33
C ASN A 575 -17.47 18.80 -19.32
N TYR A 576 -16.19 19.12 -19.13
CA TYR A 576 -15.45 19.97 -20.05
C TYR A 576 -15.34 19.31 -21.43
N VAL A 577 -14.90 18.05 -21.49
CA VAL A 577 -14.73 17.29 -22.74
C VAL A 577 -16.03 17.20 -23.53
N LEU A 578 -17.16 16.92 -22.87
CA LEU A 578 -18.47 16.87 -23.52
C LEU A 578 -18.90 18.23 -24.03
N SER A 579 -18.74 19.30 -23.24
CA SER A 579 -19.08 20.66 -23.68
C SER A 579 -18.28 21.06 -24.92
N TYR A 580 -17.00 20.68 -24.97
CA TYR A 580 -16.10 20.95 -26.08
C TYR A 580 -16.54 20.23 -27.36
N TRP A 581 -16.83 18.92 -27.30
CA TRP A 581 -17.24 18.15 -28.47
C TRP A 581 -18.66 18.50 -28.95
N VAL A 582 -19.57 18.84 -28.02
CA VAL A 582 -20.93 19.30 -28.35
C VAL A 582 -20.88 20.64 -29.08
N GLN A 583 -20.04 21.59 -28.65
CA GLN A 583 -19.88 22.87 -29.33
C GLN A 583 -19.34 22.73 -30.77
N ARG A 584 -18.59 21.66 -31.06
CA ARG A 584 -18.05 21.35 -32.40
C ARG A 584 -18.91 20.37 -33.20
N GLU A 585 -20.09 20.00 -32.70
CA GLU A 585 -21.02 19.06 -33.34
C GLU A 585 -20.40 17.68 -33.68
N ARG A 586 -19.39 17.25 -32.92
CA ARG A 586 -18.69 15.97 -33.11
C ARG A 586 -19.38 14.85 -32.32
N TRP A 587 -20.58 14.46 -32.75
CA TRP A 587 -21.47 13.57 -31.97
C TRP A 587 -20.88 12.18 -31.66
N ASN A 588 -20.10 11.59 -32.57
CA ASN A 588 -19.47 10.28 -32.35
C ASN A 588 -18.48 10.30 -31.17
N GLU A 589 -17.74 11.40 -31.01
CA GLU A 589 -16.78 11.57 -29.94
C GLU A 589 -17.48 11.84 -28.61
N VAL A 590 -18.57 12.64 -28.63
CA VAL A 590 -19.48 12.83 -27.49
C VAL A 590 -20.01 11.48 -26.97
N LEU A 591 -20.47 10.61 -27.87
CA LEU A 591 -21.00 9.29 -27.49
C LEU A 591 -19.92 8.37 -26.92
N ASN A 592 -18.70 8.43 -27.45
CA ASN A 592 -17.57 7.66 -26.90
C ASN A 592 -17.20 8.10 -25.48
N VAL A 593 -17.32 9.40 -25.18
CA VAL A 593 -17.13 9.93 -23.83
C VAL A 593 -18.30 9.56 -22.91
N LEU A 594 -19.55 9.66 -23.39
CA LEU A 594 -20.73 9.27 -22.63
C LEU A 594 -20.76 7.78 -22.26
N LYS A 595 -20.28 6.88 -23.14
CA LYS A 595 -20.14 5.44 -22.83
C LYS A 595 -19.24 5.15 -21.63
N LYS A 596 -18.31 6.06 -21.31
CA LYS A 596 -17.39 5.93 -20.16
C LYS A 596 -17.91 6.62 -18.91
N GLN A 597 -18.96 7.43 -19.04
CA GLN A 597 -19.47 8.27 -17.96
C GLN A 597 -20.51 7.53 -17.13
N THR A 598 -20.50 7.78 -15.82
CA THR A 598 -21.47 7.21 -14.87
C THR A 598 -22.31 8.27 -14.16
N ASP A 599 -21.92 9.54 -14.22
CA ASP A 599 -22.64 10.64 -13.56
C ASP A 599 -24.01 10.92 -14.21
N PRO A 600 -25.13 10.73 -13.49
CA PRO A 600 -26.48 10.95 -14.01
C PRO A 600 -26.77 12.37 -14.51
N GLU A 601 -26.19 13.40 -13.86
CA GLU A 601 -26.48 14.80 -14.19
C GLU A 601 -26.02 15.18 -15.61
N VAL A 602 -24.91 14.58 -16.05
CA VAL A 602 -24.37 14.76 -17.40
C VAL A 602 -25.36 14.26 -18.45
N PHE A 603 -25.96 13.08 -18.22
CA PHE A 603 -26.96 12.54 -19.12
C PHE A 603 -28.18 13.45 -19.20
N TYR A 604 -28.66 14.01 -18.08
CA TYR A 604 -29.81 14.92 -18.10
C TYR A 604 -29.51 16.20 -18.88
N ARG A 605 -28.35 16.84 -18.65
CA ARG A 605 -27.99 18.11 -19.29
C ARG A 605 -27.88 18.01 -20.81
N TYR A 606 -27.24 16.94 -21.31
CA TYR A 606 -26.98 16.78 -22.75
C TYR A 606 -28.08 16.00 -23.48
N SER A 607 -29.04 15.39 -22.76
CA SER A 607 -30.11 14.57 -23.36
C SER A 607 -30.98 15.32 -24.37
N SER A 608 -31.36 16.59 -24.13
CA SER A 608 -32.20 17.36 -25.06
C SER A 608 -31.51 17.58 -26.41
N VAL A 609 -30.24 17.99 -26.38
CA VAL A 609 -29.42 18.21 -27.58
C VAL A 609 -29.19 16.89 -28.30
N LEU A 610 -28.78 15.85 -27.58
CA LEU A 610 -28.41 14.57 -28.19
C LEU A 610 -29.62 13.78 -28.70
N MET A 611 -30.79 13.87 -28.07
CA MET A 611 -32.02 13.29 -28.60
C MET A 611 -32.43 13.92 -29.93
N THR A 612 -32.09 15.19 -30.17
CA THR A 612 -32.42 15.87 -31.43
C THR A 612 -31.57 15.37 -32.59
N TYR A 613 -30.27 15.15 -32.37
CA TYR A 613 -29.31 14.81 -33.43
C TYR A 613 -28.96 13.31 -33.52
N VAL A 614 -28.84 12.60 -32.39
CA VAL A 614 -28.41 11.19 -32.33
C VAL A 614 -29.24 10.37 -31.32
N ALA A 615 -30.56 10.41 -31.49
CA ALA A 615 -31.53 9.65 -30.68
C ALA A 615 -31.27 8.14 -30.53
N PRO A 616 -30.99 7.36 -31.61
CA PRO A 616 -30.95 5.90 -31.49
C PRO A 616 -29.76 5.41 -30.66
N GLU A 617 -28.56 5.95 -30.92
CA GLU A 617 -27.34 5.55 -30.19
C GLU A 617 -27.36 6.05 -28.74
N LEU A 618 -27.93 7.23 -28.49
CA LEU A 618 -28.13 7.73 -27.13
C LEU A 618 -29.06 6.83 -26.33
N VAL A 619 -30.21 6.42 -26.89
CA VAL A 619 -31.16 5.55 -26.19
C VAL A 619 -30.54 4.18 -25.89
N GLU A 620 -29.70 3.64 -26.76
CA GLU A 620 -28.94 2.42 -26.45
C GLU A 620 -27.97 2.59 -25.30
N ILE A 621 -27.34 3.75 -25.16
CA ILE A 621 -26.50 4.07 -24.00
C ILE A 621 -27.37 4.20 -22.75
N LEU A 622 -28.47 4.96 -22.81
CA LEU A 622 -29.38 5.14 -21.68
C LEU A 622 -29.97 3.81 -21.18
N MET A 623 -30.28 2.87 -22.07
CA MET A 623 -30.79 1.53 -21.72
C MET A 623 -29.74 0.65 -21.02
N ARG A 624 -28.44 0.99 -21.08
CA ARG A 624 -27.38 0.26 -20.34
C ARG A 624 -27.26 0.75 -18.90
N HIS A 625 -27.73 1.97 -18.60
CA HIS A 625 -27.63 2.58 -17.28
C HIS A 625 -28.99 2.56 -16.57
N ALA A 626 -29.19 1.54 -15.72
CA ALA A 626 -30.42 1.36 -14.93
C ALA A 626 -30.58 2.40 -13.79
N ASP A 627 -29.49 3.08 -13.40
CA ASP A 627 -29.46 4.05 -12.28
C ASP A 627 -30.08 5.42 -12.61
N LEU A 628 -30.34 5.68 -13.90
CA LEU A 628 -30.89 6.96 -14.35
C LEU A 628 -32.35 7.08 -13.96
N LYS A 629 -32.75 8.27 -13.45
CA LYS A 629 -34.13 8.59 -13.13
C LYS A 629 -34.87 8.98 -14.41
N PRO A 630 -35.84 8.17 -14.90
CA PRO A 630 -36.49 8.44 -16.18
C PRO A 630 -37.26 9.78 -16.19
N ARG A 631 -37.70 10.26 -15.01
CA ARG A 631 -38.40 11.53 -14.84
C ARG A 631 -37.64 12.74 -15.36
N ASN A 632 -36.31 12.79 -15.16
CA ASN A 632 -35.50 13.93 -15.56
C ASN A 632 -35.23 13.96 -17.07
N LEU A 633 -35.44 12.84 -17.76
CA LEU A 633 -35.29 12.72 -19.22
C LEU A 633 -36.60 13.05 -19.98
N ILE A 634 -37.72 13.17 -19.27
CA ILE A 634 -39.03 13.49 -19.85
C ILE A 634 -38.99 14.74 -20.76
N PRO A 635 -38.39 15.88 -20.36
CA PRO A 635 -38.37 17.08 -21.21
C PRO A 635 -37.72 16.81 -22.57
N ALA A 636 -36.59 16.10 -22.58
CA ALA A 636 -35.87 15.73 -23.80
C ALA A 636 -36.70 14.81 -24.71
N PHE A 637 -37.43 13.85 -24.11
CA PHE A 637 -38.31 12.95 -24.86
C PHE A 637 -39.53 13.65 -25.46
N LEU A 638 -40.12 14.61 -24.74
CA LEU A 638 -41.25 15.39 -25.25
C LEU A 638 -40.81 16.36 -26.36
N GLU A 639 -39.64 16.98 -26.23
CA GLU A 639 -39.05 17.83 -27.28
C GLU A 639 -38.75 17.02 -28.55
N TYR A 640 -38.10 15.86 -28.39
CA TYR A 640 -37.88 14.92 -29.49
C TYR A 640 -39.20 14.54 -30.18
N ASN A 641 -40.22 14.17 -29.40
CA ASN A 641 -41.51 13.75 -29.94
C ASN A 641 -42.23 14.86 -30.72
N ARG A 642 -42.06 16.13 -30.33
CA ARG A 642 -42.60 17.28 -31.09
C ARG A 642 -41.92 17.45 -32.45
N THR A 643 -40.62 17.21 -32.51
CA THR A 643 -39.82 17.31 -33.75
C THR A 643 -39.89 16.06 -34.61
N PHE A 644 -40.32 14.94 -34.05
CA PHE A 644 -40.36 13.64 -34.71
C PHE A 644 -41.46 13.59 -35.78
N SER A 645 -41.06 13.82 -37.03
CA SER A 645 -41.91 13.66 -38.21
C SER A 645 -41.74 12.23 -38.72
N GLY A 646 -42.50 11.29 -38.16
CA GLY A 646 -42.32 9.86 -38.38
C GLY A 646 -42.33 9.46 -39.87
N GLY A 647 -41.23 8.87 -40.33
CA GLY A 647 -41.22 8.02 -41.51
C GLY A 647 -41.85 6.66 -41.20
N PRO A 648 -42.37 5.92 -42.20
CA PRO A 648 -43.16 4.70 -42.00
C PRO A 648 -42.42 3.55 -41.29
N ASN A 649 -41.08 3.60 -41.19
CA ASN A 649 -40.26 2.57 -40.53
C ASN A 649 -39.48 3.10 -39.30
N ALA A 650 -39.64 4.37 -38.92
CA ALA A 650 -38.91 4.93 -37.79
C ALA A 650 -39.69 4.68 -36.49
N GLN A 651 -39.20 3.75 -35.66
CA GLN A 651 -39.71 3.61 -34.30
C GLN A 651 -39.31 4.83 -33.48
N ASN A 652 -40.28 5.40 -32.77
CA ASN A 652 -40.03 6.53 -31.86
C ASN A 652 -39.11 6.07 -30.71
N GLN A 653 -37.89 6.59 -30.66
CA GLN A 653 -36.88 6.17 -29.69
C GLN A 653 -37.26 6.56 -28.25
N ALA A 654 -38.08 7.61 -28.06
CA ALA A 654 -38.64 7.93 -26.74
C ALA A 654 -39.59 6.83 -26.24
N ILE A 655 -40.43 6.27 -27.12
CA ILE A 655 -41.32 5.14 -26.78
C ILE A 655 -40.49 3.91 -26.43
N ARG A 656 -39.42 3.63 -27.19
CA ARG A 656 -38.51 2.51 -26.93
C ARG A 656 -37.90 2.59 -25.52
N TYR A 657 -37.38 3.75 -25.13
CA TYR A 657 -36.80 3.94 -23.79
C TYR A 657 -37.86 3.88 -22.68
N LEU A 658 -39.02 4.52 -22.87
CA LEU A 658 -40.09 4.51 -21.88
C LEU A 658 -40.67 3.10 -21.66
N ASN A 659 -40.81 2.30 -22.72
CA ASN A 659 -41.19 0.88 -22.59
C ASN A 659 -40.13 0.07 -21.87
N TYR A 660 -38.84 0.32 -22.12
CA TYR A 660 -37.75 -0.26 -21.32
C TYR A 660 -37.88 0.11 -19.83
N ALA A 661 -38.13 1.39 -19.53
CA ALA A 661 -38.30 1.87 -18.15
C ALA A 661 -39.52 1.27 -17.44
N VAL A 662 -40.61 1.03 -18.17
CA VAL A 662 -41.82 0.40 -17.61
C VAL A 662 -41.64 -1.10 -17.41
N TYR A 663 -41.23 -1.83 -18.45
CA TYR A 663 -41.26 -3.30 -18.43
C TYR A 663 -39.99 -3.93 -17.85
N GLN A 664 -38.81 -3.36 -18.11
CA GLN A 664 -37.54 -3.94 -17.65
C GLN A 664 -37.08 -3.32 -16.32
N LEU A 665 -37.19 -1.99 -16.16
CA LEU A 665 -36.86 -1.33 -14.88
C LEU A 665 -38.01 -1.35 -13.86
N ASN A 666 -39.22 -1.80 -14.24
CA ASN A 666 -40.42 -1.85 -13.40
C ASN A 666 -40.70 -0.53 -12.66
N SER A 667 -40.54 0.59 -13.36
CA SER A 667 -40.75 1.92 -12.78
C SER A 667 -42.16 2.05 -12.17
N LYS A 668 -42.24 2.73 -11.01
CA LYS A 668 -43.50 3.03 -10.31
C LYS A 668 -43.90 4.50 -10.42
N ASP A 669 -43.12 5.30 -11.15
CA ASP A 669 -43.32 6.75 -11.21
C ASP A 669 -44.46 7.13 -12.17
N ALA A 670 -45.54 7.67 -11.63
CA ALA A 670 -46.71 8.09 -12.40
C ALA A 670 -46.37 9.07 -13.53
N ALA A 671 -45.34 9.91 -13.37
CA ALA A 671 -44.92 10.84 -14.42
C ALA A 671 -44.45 10.12 -15.70
N VAL A 672 -43.74 8.99 -15.55
CA VAL A 672 -43.21 8.18 -16.66
C VAL A 672 -44.36 7.45 -17.38
N HIS A 673 -45.31 6.93 -16.61
CA HIS A 673 -46.49 6.28 -17.16
C HIS A 673 -47.40 7.30 -17.90
N ASN A 674 -47.59 8.49 -17.32
CA ASN A 674 -48.37 9.57 -17.91
C ASN A 674 -47.72 10.11 -19.20
N THR A 675 -46.39 10.20 -19.27
CA THR A 675 -45.71 10.64 -20.50
C THR A 675 -45.77 9.60 -21.60
N LEU A 676 -45.68 8.31 -21.26
CA LEU A 676 -45.88 7.23 -22.22
C LEU A 676 -47.29 7.25 -22.80
N VAL A 677 -48.31 7.38 -21.93
CA VAL A 677 -49.72 7.58 -22.36
C VAL A 677 -49.84 8.83 -23.22
N SER A 678 -49.13 9.91 -22.86
CA SER A 678 -49.17 11.15 -23.62
C SER A 678 -48.59 11.03 -25.01
N ILE A 679 -47.47 10.32 -25.17
CA ILE A 679 -46.82 10.11 -26.46
C ILE A 679 -47.66 9.16 -27.33
N TYR A 680 -48.27 8.12 -26.75
CA TYR A 680 -49.18 7.23 -27.47
C TYR A 680 -50.48 7.92 -27.90
N ALA A 681 -51.12 8.70 -27.01
CA ALA A 681 -52.37 9.38 -27.32
C ALA A 681 -52.19 10.47 -28.38
N SER A 682 -51.07 11.21 -28.31
CA SER A 682 -50.72 12.29 -29.26
C SER A 682 -50.15 11.80 -30.60
N HIS A 683 -49.96 10.49 -30.77
CA HIS A 683 -49.44 9.94 -32.02
C HIS A 683 -50.38 10.22 -33.20
N SER A 684 -49.84 10.42 -34.40
CA SER A 684 -50.61 10.86 -35.57
C SER A 684 -51.52 9.77 -36.16
N SER A 685 -51.24 8.49 -35.92
CA SER A 685 -52.04 7.37 -36.43
C SER A 685 -53.29 7.14 -35.58
N LYS A 686 -54.40 6.68 -36.18
CA LYS A 686 -55.63 6.27 -35.46
C LYS A 686 -55.53 4.89 -34.78
N ASP A 687 -54.39 4.21 -34.92
CA ASP A 687 -54.21 2.88 -34.33
C ASP A 687 -54.03 2.99 -32.80
N GLU A 688 -54.86 2.27 -32.06
CA GLU A 688 -54.88 2.25 -30.59
C GLU A 688 -54.16 1.02 -30.01
N SER A 689 -53.69 0.10 -30.85
CA SER A 689 -53.12 -1.19 -30.43
C SER A 689 -52.00 -1.07 -29.39
N GLY A 690 -51.06 -0.13 -29.59
CA GLY A 690 -49.94 0.13 -28.68
C GLY A 690 -50.37 0.72 -27.32
N LEU A 691 -51.35 1.63 -27.32
CA LEU A 691 -51.87 2.22 -26.09
C LEU A 691 -52.71 1.20 -25.32
N LEU A 692 -53.55 0.44 -26.02
CA LEU A 692 -54.47 -0.52 -25.45
C LEU A 692 -53.72 -1.73 -24.85
N SER A 693 -52.68 -2.23 -25.52
CA SER A 693 -51.81 -3.28 -24.97
C SER A 693 -51.09 -2.81 -23.70
N TYR A 694 -50.63 -1.55 -23.66
CA TYR A 694 -50.07 -0.96 -22.44
C TYR A 694 -51.10 -0.86 -21.31
N LEU A 695 -52.30 -0.33 -21.60
CA LEU A 695 -53.37 -0.15 -20.62
C LEU A 695 -53.88 -1.49 -20.07
N GLN A 696 -53.97 -2.53 -20.88
CA GLN A 696 -54.35 -3.89 -20.47
C GLN A 696 -53.26 -4.58 -19.64
N ALA A 697 -51.99 -4.26 -19.89
CA ALA A 697 -50.88 -4.78 -19.11
C ALA A 697 -50.79 -4.15 -17.71
N GLN A 698 -51.43 -2.99 -17.50
CA GLN A 698 -51.59 -2.41 -16.17
C GLN A 698 -52.76 -3.11 -15.47
N GLY A 699 -52.50 -3.76 -14.33
CA GLY A 699 -53.52 -4.44 -13.53
C GLY A 699 -54.53 -3.49 -12.85
N ASP A 700 -55.24 -3.99 -11.85
CA ASP A 700 -56.34 -3.27 -11.18
C ASP A 700 -55.91 -1.96 -10.49
N GLU A 701 -54.63 -1.81 -10.13
CA GLU A 701 -54.04 -0.55 -9.66
C GLU A 701 -53.18 0.09 -10.77
N PRO A 702 -53.74 1.01 -11.58
CA PRO A 702 -52.98 1.68 -12.63
C PRO A 702 -51.93 2.61 -12.02
N ARG A 703 -50.71 2.53 -12.54
CA ARG A 703 -49.60 3.41 -12.13
C ARG A 703 -49.62 4.78 -12.84
N TYR A 704 -50.52 4.97 -13.80
CA TYR A 704 -50.79 6.27 -14.43
C TYR A 704 -51.97 6.96 -13.74
N ASP A 705 -52.07 8.27 -13.91
CA ASP A 705 -53.23 9.05 -13.47
C ASP A 705 -54.40 8.82 -14.46
N PRO A 706 -55.48 8.15 -14.03
CA PRO A 706 -56.58 7.80 -14.92
C PRO A 706 -57.37 9.03 -15.38
N ASP A 707 -57.50 10.08 -14.56
CA ASP A 707 -58.19 11.32 -14.93
C ASP A 707 -57.38 12.13 -15.96
N PHE A 708 -56.06 12.10 -15.84
CA PHE A 708 -55.16 12.66 -16.85
C PHE A 708 -55.25 11.89 -18.18
N ALA A 709 -55.15 10.56 -18.11
CA ALA A 709 -55.23 9.71 -19.30
C ALA A 709 -56.57 9.84 -20.03
N LEU A 710 -57.69 9.88 -19.30
CA LEU A 710 -59.02 10.07 -19.90
C LEU A 710 -59.14 11.40 -20.64
N ARG A 711 -58.73 12.52 -20.02
CA ARG A 711 -58.78 13.84 -20.68
C ARG A 711 -58.03 13.84 -22.00
N LEU A 712 -56.85 13.22 -22.03
CA LEU A 712 -56.02 13.20 -23.21
C LEU A 712 -56.54 12.24 -24.30
N CYS A 713 -57.04 11.07 -23.91
CA CYS A 713 -57.67 10.14 -24.83
C CYS A 713 -58.95 10.73 -25.45
N ILE A 714 -59.75 11.49 -24.68
CA ILE A 714 -60.92 12.23 -25.21
C ILE A 714 -60.47 13.32 -26.18
N GLN A 715 -59.45 14.11 -25.83
CA GLN A 715 -58.91 15.17 -26.68
C GLN A 715 -58.40 14.65 -28.03
N HIS A 716 -57.80 13.46 -28.06
CA HIS A 716 -57.27 12.82 -29.28
C HIS A 716 -58.20 11.76 -29.89
N HIS A 717 -59.46 11.69 -29.45
CA HIS A 717 -60.49 10.77 -29.96
C HIS A 717 -60.10 9.27 -29.93
N ARG A 718 -59.51 8.80 -28.83
CA ARG A 718 -59.11 7.40 -28.60
C ARG A 718 -60.19 6.61 -27.87
N THR A 719 -61.16 6.07 -28.60
CA THR A 719 -62.43 5.57 -28.04
C THR A 719 -62.26 4.27 -27.27
N LEU A 720 -61.52 3.29 -27.80
CA LEU A 720 -61.35 1.98 -27.16
C LEU A 720 -60.54 2.10 -25.86
N SER A 721 -59.52 2.95 -25.88
CA SER A 721 -58.68 3.26 -24.73
C SER A 721 -59.47 4.01 -23.63
N CYS A 722 -60.35 4.95 -23.99
CA CYS A 722 -61.24 5.62 -23.03
C CYS A 722 -62.18 4.63 -22.34
N VAL A 723 -62.81 3.75 -23.11
CA VAL A 723 -63.75 2.74 -22.58
C VAL A 723 -63.04 1.80 -21.60
N HIS A 724 -61.80 1.41 -21.89
CA HIS A 724 -60.98 0.61 -20.97
C HIS A 724 -60.69 1.34 -19.66
N ILE A 725 -60.28 2.62 -19.71
CA ILE A 725 -59.97 3.39 -18.49
C ILE A 725 -61.23 3.62 -17.63
N TYR A 726 -62.38 3.93 -18.24
CA TYR A 726 -63.64 4.02 -17.47
C TYR A 726 -64.01 2.70 -16.80
N THR A 727 -63.71 1.57 -17.44
CA THR A 727 -63.93 0.24 -16.89
C THR A 727 -63.00 -0.05 -15.72
N SER A 728 -61.72 0.34 -15.79
CA SER A 728 -60.77 0.16 -14.68
C SER A 728 -61.06 1.09 -13.50
N MET A 729 -61.63 2.28 -13.73
CA MET A 729 -62.10 3.18 -12.65
C MET A 729 -63.39 2.71 -11.97
N GLY A 730 -64.01 1.60 -12.42
CA GLY A 730 -65.30 1.13 -11.90
C GLY A 730 -66.50 1.99 -12.32
N GLN A 731 -66.30 2.96 -13.23
CA GLN A 731 -67.36 3.82 -13.78
C GLN A 731 -68.04 3.17 -14.98
N TYR A 732 -68.62 1.99 -14.76
CA TYR A 732 -69.22 1.17 -15.81
C TYR A 732 -70.34 1.86 -16.58
N LEU A 733 -71.13 2.75 -15.93
CA LEU A 733 -72.21 3.48 -16.60
C LEU A 733 -71.66 4.40 -17.71
N GLN A 734 -70.62 5.17 -17.39
CA GLN A 734 -69.98 6.08 -18.34
C GLN A 734 -69.23 5.30 -19.44
N ALA A 735 -68.60 4.17 -19.08
CA ALA A 735 -67.95 3.28 -20.04
C ALA A 735 -68.94 2.74 -21.09
N VAL A 736 -70.10 2.25 -20.63
CA VAL A 736 -71.17 1.72 -21.48
C VAL A 736 -71.79 2.83 -22.32
N ASP A 737 -72.08 4.00 -21.76
CA ASP A 737 -72.63 5.13 -22.51
C ASP A 737 -71.66 5.60 -23.61
N LEU A 738 -70.35 5.65 -23.33
CA LEU A 738 -69.34 6.02 -24.31
C LEU A 738 -69.21 4.97 -25.42
N ALA A 739 -69.15 3.67 -25.07
CA ALA A 739 -69.11 2.58 -26.04
C ALA A 739 -70.35 2.59 -26.95
N LEU A 740 -71.54 2.79 -26.37
CA LEU A 740 -72.81 2.87 -27.09
C LEU A 740 -72.92 4.13 -27.96
N SER A 741 -72.30 5.25 -27.56
CA SER A 741 -72.26 6.48 -28.37
C SER A 741 -71.41 6.33 -29.64
N HIS A 742 -70.40 5.46 -29.60
CA HIS A 742 -69.50 5.17 -30.72
C HIS A 742 -69.89 3.90 -31.51
N GLY A 743 -70.99 3.23 -31.15
CA GLY A 743 -71.55 2.09 -31.89
C GLY A 743 -71.03 0.70 -31.49
N GLU A 744 -70.24 0.60 -30.41
CA GLU A 744 -69.60 -0.63 -29.95
C GLU A 744 -70.49 -1.40 -28.95
N VAL A 745 -71.57 -2.02 -29.46
CA VAL A 745 -72.58 -2.72 -28.64
C VAL A 745 -72.03 -3.98 -27.96
N GLU A 746 -71.13 -4.71 -28.63
CA GLU A 746 -70.51 -5.93 -28.08
C GLU A 746 -69.57 -5.61 -26.92
N LEU A 747 -68.76 -4.56 -27.04
CA LEU A 747 -67.88 -4.09 -25.97
C LEU A 747 -68.71 -3.61 -24.77
N ALA A 748 -69.81 -2.90 -25.01
CA ALA A 748 -70.75 -2.47 -23.97
C ALA A 748 -71.37 -3.66 -23.21
N ALA A 749 -71.67 -4.77 -23.91
CA ALA A 749 -72.19 -5.99 -23.29
C ALA A 749 -71.16 -6.66 -22.36
N VAL A 750 -69.91 -6.78 -22.82
CA VAL A 750 -68.82 -7.36 -22.01
C VAL A 750 -68.58 -6.52 -20.76
N ILE A 751 -68.67 -5.20 -20.85
CA ILE A 751 -68.50 -4.29 -19.70
C ILE A 751 -69.67 -4.39 -18.73
N ALA A 752 -70.90 -4.57 -19.23
CA ALA A 752 -72.09 -4.74 -18.41
C ALA A 752 -72.05 -6.02 -17.54
N ASP A 753 -71.31 -7.05 -17.96
CA ASP A 753 -71.15 -8.31 -17.20
C ASP A 753 -69.99 -8.33 -16.19
N ARG A 754 -69.01 -7.43 -16.31
CA ARG A 754 -67.88 -7.34 -15.37
C ARG A 754 -68.26 -7.13 -13.90
N PRO A 755 -69.27 -6.28 -13.53
CA PRO A 755 -69.64 -6.08 -12.12
C PRO A 755 -70.45 -7.27 -11.56
N MET A 756 -69.79 -8.39 -11.27
CA MET A 756 -70.40 -9.59 -10.66
C MET A 756 -70.83 -9.38 -9.20
N SER A 757 -70.15 -8.51 -8.46
CA SER A 757 -70.39 -8.26 -7.03
C SER A 757 -71.66 -7.44 -6.75
N ASN A 758 -72.17 -6.70 -7.73
CA ASN A 758 -73.28 -5.77 -7.54
C ASN A 758 -74.42 -6.01 -8.53
N PRO A 759 -75.38 -6.89 -8.21
CA PRO A 759 -76.44 -7.30 -9.14
C PRO A 759 -77.36 -6.13 -9.52
N GLN A 760 -77.54 -5.13 -8.64
CA GLN A 760 -78.35 -3.94 -8.93
C GLN A 760 -77.70 -3.06 -10.01
N LEU A 761 -76.38 -2.88 -9.95
CA LEU A 761 -75.64 -2.10 -10.94
C LEU A 761 -75.59 -2.82 -12.30
N ARG A 762 -75.35 -4.14 -12.29
CA ARG A 762 -75.41 -4.99 -13.48
C ARG A 762 -76.78 -4.89 -14.16
N LYS A 763 -77.88 -4.96 -13.40
CA LYS A 763 -79.24 -4.76 -13.91
C LYS A 763 -79.41 -3.39 -14.56
N ARG A 764 -78.91 -2.30 -13.95
CA ARG A 764 -78.99 -0.94 -14.52
C ARG A 764 -78.18 -0.78 -15.81
N LEU A 765 -76.98 -1.35 -15.89
CA LEU A 765 -76.13 -1.33 -17.08
C LEU A 765 -76.77 -2.11 -18.23
N TRP A 766 -77.26 -3.31 -17.94
CA TRP A 766 -77.97 -4.11 -18.92
C TRP A 766 -79.26 -3.46 -19.39
N LEU A 767 -79.99 -2.72 -18.54
CA LEU A 767 -81.12 -1.89 -18.98
C LEU A 767 -80.69 -0.74 -19.92
N ALA A 768 -79.52 -0.15 -19.72
CA ALA A 768 -78.98 0.88 -20.61
C ALA A 768 -78.58 0.32 -21.99
N VAL A 769 -77.92 -0.84 -21.99
CA VAL A 769 -77.61 -1.60 -23.23
C VAL A 769 -78.91 -2.05 -23.91
N ALA A 770 -79.88 -2.62 -23.16
CA ALA A 770 -81.18 -3.07 -23.67
C ALA A 770 -81.96 -1.93 -24.31
N ARG A 771 -82.01 -0.74 -23.66
CA ARG A 771 -82.66 0.46 -24.22
C ARG A 771 -82.08 0.82 -25.58
N LYS A 772 -80.75 0.81 -25.72
CA LYS A 772 -80.08 1.17 -26.98
C LYS A 772 -80.27 0.09 -28.05
N VAL A 773 -80.15 -1.19 -27.67
CA VAL A 773 -80.39 -2.34 -28.56
C VAL A 773 -81.83 -2.34 -29.06
N ILE A 774 -82.84 -2.23 -28.18
CA ILE A 774 -84.26 -2.18 -28.55
C ILE A 774 -84.58 -0.96 -29.43
N SER A 775 -83.90 0.18 -29.22
CA SER A 775 -84.06 1.37 -30.06
C SER A 775 -83.39 1.27 -31.44
N GLN A 776 -82.38 0.40 -31.60
CA GLN A 776 -81.58 0.25 -32.82
C GLN A 776 -81.96 -1.00 -33.64
N SER A 777 -82.45 -2.07 -33.02
CA SER A 777 -82.76 -3.34 -33.68
C SER A 777 -84.25 -3.53 -33.92
N ASN A 778 -84.67 -3.68 -35.19
CA ASN A 778 -86.06 -3.92 -35.62
C ASN A 778 -86.59 -5.34 -35.32
N GLY A 779 -85.95 -6.10 -34.43
CA GLY A 779 -86.29 -7.50 -34.14
C GLY A 779 -86.38 -7.76 -32.63
N ILE A 780 -87.59 -7.98 -32.13
CA ILE A 780 -87.85 -8.27 -30.70
C ILE A 780 -87.20 -9.60 -30.27
N LYS A 781 -87.10 -10.58 -31.18
CA LYS A 781 -86.48 -11.90 -30.92
C LYS A 781 -84.97 -11.83 -30.70
N THR A 782 -84.24 -11.02 -31.47
CA THR A 782 -82.78 -10.85 -31.30
C THR A 782 -82.46 -10.04 -30.04
N ALA A 783 -83.32 -9.10 -29.67
CA ALA A 783 -83.23 -8.40 -28.39
C ALA A 783 -83.49 -9.35 -27.20
N ILE A 784 -84.51 -10.23 -27.28
CA ILE A 784 -84.78 -11.25 -26.24
C ILE A 784 -83.62 -12.25 -26.14
N GLU A 785 -83.06 -12.71 -27.25
CA GLU A 785 -81.90 -13.63 -27.26
C GLU A 785 -80.63 -12.99 -26.70
N PHE A 786 -80.40 -11.71 -26.96
CA PHE A 786 -79.31 -10.94 -26.37
C PHE A 786 -79.50 -10.72 -24.85
N LEU A 787 -80.76 -10.60 -24.39
CA LEU A 787 -81.13 -10.41 -22.98
C LEU A 787 -81.16 -11.72 -22.18
N LYS A 788 -81.36 -12.89 -22.82
CA LYS A 788 -81.16 -14.21 -22.20
C LYS A 788 -79.74 -14.45 -21.69
N ARG A 789 -78.77 -13.62 -22.07
CA ARG A 789 -77.40 -13.65 -21.53
C ARG A 789 -77.31 -13.09 -20.09
N CYS A 790 -78.38 -12.49 -19.56
CA CYS A 790 -78.42 -11.90 -18.22
C CYS A 790 -79.48 -12.58 -17.33
N ASP A 791 -79.05 -13.21 -16.24
CA ASP A 791 -79.93 -13.93 -15.29
C ASP A 791 -80.72 -12.99 -14.36
N LEU A 792 -80.43 -11.68 -14.36
CA LEU A 792 -80.92 -10.71 -13.37
C LEU A 792 -82.10 -9.86 -13.86
N LEU A 793 -82.38 -9.88 -15.17
CA LEU A 793 -83.49 -9.11 -15.76
C LEU A 793 -84.74 -9.97 -15.75
N LYS A 794 -85.78 -9.49 -15.05
CA LYS A 794 -87.11 -10.09 -15.15
C LYS A 794 -87.87 -9.44 -16.30
N ILE A 795 -88.82 -10.19 -16.85
CA ILE A 795 -89.71 -9.70 -17.90
C ILE A 795 -90.45 -8.42 -17.48
N GLU A 796 -90.83 -8.32 -16.20
CA GLU A 796 -91.49 -7.16 -15.58
C GLU A 796 -90.73 -5.84 -15.78
N ASP A 797 -89.40 -5.89 -15.79
CA ASP A 797 -88.55 -4.70 -15.92
C ASP A 797 -88.44 -4.20 -17.37
N LEU A 798 -88.79 -5.03 -18.34
CA LEU A 798 -88.68 -4.74 -19.77
C LEU A 798 -90.01 -4.24 -20.37
N ILE A 799 -91.15 -4.61 -19.78
CA ILE A 799 -92.50 -4.19 -20.20
C ILE A 799 -92.62 -2.68 -20.47
N PRO A 800 -92.07 -1.78 -19.62
CA PRO A 800 -92.21 -0.33 -19.84
C PRO A 800 -91.44 0.24 -21.05
N PHE A 801 -90.50 -0.53 -21.61
CA PHE A 801 -89.64 -0.08 -22.73
C PHE A 801 -90.11 -0.57 -24.09
N PHE A 802 -91.16 -1.40 -24.12
CA PHE A 802 -91.78 -1.85 -25.36
C PHE A 802 -92.85 -0.84 -25.84
N PRO A 803 -93.03 -0.66 -27.15
CA PRO A 803 -94.12 0.14 -27.69
C PRO A 803 -95.50 -0.47 -27.35
N ASP A 804 -96.54 0.34 -27.21
CA ASP A 804 -97.88 -0.08 -26.70
C ASP A 804 -98.59 -1.21 -27.50
N PHE A 805 -98.10 -1.56 -28.69
CA PHE A 805 -98.67 -2.60 -29.57
C PHE A 805 -97.76 -3.82 -29.71
N VAL A 806 -97.52 -4.53 -28.61
CA VAL A 806 -96.80 -5.81 -28.62
C VAL A 806 -97.77 -6.97 -28.38
N VAL A 807 -97.63 -8.03 -29.19
CA VAL A 807 -98.46 -9.24 -29.15
C VAL A 807 -98.04 -10.09 -27.94
N ILE A 808 -98.96 -10.31 -27.00
CA ILE A 808 -98.71 -11.03 -25.73
C ILE A 808 -98.31 -12.50 -25.95
N ASP A 809 -98.59 -13.08 -27.13
CA ASP A 809 -98.22 -14.47 -27.46
C ASP A 809 -96.71 -14.71 -27.42
N ASP A 810 -95.87 -13.70 -27.70
CA ASP A 810 -94.41 -13.83 -27.66
C ASP A 810 -93.85 -14.00 -26.22
N PHE A 811 -94.68 -13.86 -25.16
CA PHE A 811 -94.26 -13.87 -23.75
C PHE A 811 -94.94 -14.91 -22.86
N LYS A 812 -95.86 -15.72 -23.41
CA LYS A 812 -96.71 -16.64 -22.64
C LYS A 812 -95.91 -17.62 -21.77
N GLU A 813 -94.82 -18.18 -22.30
CA GLU A 813 -94.02 -19.20 -21.61
C GLU A 813 -93.28 -18.62 -20.40
N GLU A 814 -92.71 -17.43 -20.54
CA GLU A 814 -91.93 -16.75 -19.50
C GLU A 814 -92.82 -16.30 -18.32
N ILE A 815 -94.07 -15.88 -18.59
CA ILE A 815 -95.03 -15.49 -17.54
C ILE A 815 -95.46 -16.69 -16.70
N CYS A 816 -95.67 -17.85 -17.32
CA CYS A 816 -96.04 -19.07 -16.60
C CYS A 816 -94.92 -19.54 -15.65
N ALA A 817 -93.66 -19.47 -16.08
CA ALA A 817 -92.53 -19.87 -15.24
C ALA A 817 -92.38 -19.00 -13.98
N ALA A 818 -92.55 -17.68 -14.12
CA ALA A 818 -92.47 -16.77 -12.98
C ALA A 818 -93.54 -17.04 -11.90
N LEU A 819 -94.76 -17.42 -12.31
CA LEU A 819 -95.85 -17.73 -11.38
C LEU A 819 -95.59 -19.01 -10.55
N GLU A 820 -94.94 -20.02 -11.13
CA GLU A 820 -94.61 -21.26 -10.43
C GLU A 820 -93.56 -21.05 -9.32
N ASP A 821 -92.58 -20.18 -9.54
CA ASP A 821 -91.53 -19.87 -8.57
C ASP A 821 -92.05 -19.10 -7.35
N TYR A 822 -93.03 -18.20 -7.53
CA TYR A 822 -93.67 -17.51 -6.40
C TYR A 822 -94.38 -18.48 -5.45
N SER A 823 -95.00 -19.53 -5.99
CA SER A 823 -95.70 -20.54 -5.18
C SER A 823 -94.73 -21.28 -4.25
N ARG A 824 -93.56 -21.70 -4.77
CA ARG A 824 -92.55 -22.46 -4.00
C ARG A 824 -91.93 -21.66 -2.84
N ASN A 825 -91.72 -20.35 -3.03
CA ASN A 825 -91.14 -19.50 -2.00
C ASN A 825 -92.06 -19.35 -0.77
N ILE A 826 -93.38 -19.38 -0.97
CA ILE A 826 -94.34 -19.26 0.14
C ILE A 826 -94.29 -20.48 1.05
N ASP A 827 -94.11 -21.68 0.50
CA ASP A 827 -94.04 -22.91 1.29
C ASP A 827 -92.75 -23.02 2.13
N ASN A 828 -91.61 -22.55 1.60
CA ASN A 828 -90.34 -22.54 2.33
C ASN A 828 -90.38 -21.62 3.57
N LEU A 829 -90.97 -20.44 3.42
CA LEU A 829 -91.10 -19.46 4.52
C LEU A 829 -91.95 -19.98 5.69
N LYS A 830 -92.97 -20.80 5.42
CA LYS A 830 -93.75 -21.46 6.49
C LYS A 830 -92.89 -22.43 7.30
N LYS A 831 -92.01 -23.18 6.64
CA LYS A 831 -91.16 -24.19 7.30
C LYS A 831 -90.13 -23.56 8.24
N GLU A 832 -89.49 -22.47 7.84
CA GLU A 832 -88.50 -21.77 8.68
C GLU A 832 -89.11 -21.19 9.97
N MET A 833 -90.39 -20.80 9.91
CA MET A 833 -91.10 -20.25 11.06
C MET A 833 -91.30 -21.30 12.18
N ASP A 834 -91.57 -22.55 11.82
CA ASP A 834 -91.78 -23.64 12.78
C ASP A 834 -90.45 -24.05 13.47
N GLU A 835 -89.36 -24.11 12.72
CA GLU A 835 -88.03 -24.49 13.23
C GLU A 835 -87.48 -23.46 14.25
N SER A 836 -87.75 -22.17 14.01
CA SER A 836 -87.34 -21.08 14.91
C SER A 836 -88.09 -21.11 16.25
N SER A 837 -89.34 -21.58 16.26
CA SER A 837 -90.11 -21.70 17.50
C SER A 837 -89.58 -22.83 18.40
N GLN A 838 -89.12 -23.94 17.80
CA GLN A 838 -88.59 -25.10 18.53
C GLN A 838 -87.26 -24.78 19.24
N THR A 839 -86.39 -24.00 18.61
CA THR A 839 -85.08 -23.61 19.16
C THR A 839 -85.24 -22.66 20.35
N ALA A 840 -86.20 -21.73 20.31
CA ALA A 840 -86.47 -20.81 21.42
C ALA A 840 -86.91 -21.55 22.71
N THR A 841 -87.63 -22.67 22.60
CA THR A 841 -88.00 -23.50 23.75
C THR A 841 -86.82 -24.20 24.39
N ASN A 842 -85.87 -24.71 23.61
CA ASN A 842 -84.69 -25.42 24.13
C ASN A 842 -83.78 -24.49 24.94
N ILE A 843 -83.56 -23.26 24.46
CA ILE A 843 -82.73 -22.27 25.16
C ILE A 843 -83.27 -21.94 26.55
N LYS A 844 -84.61 -21.90 26.73
CA LYS A 844 -85.21 -21.64 28.03
C LYS A 844 -84.95 -22.76 29.04
N VAL A 845 -84.85 -24.01 28.58
CA VAL A 845 -84.54 -25.16 29.44
C VAL A 845 -83.07 -25.11 29.88
N ASP A 846 -82.16 -24.75 28.99
CA ASP A 846 -80.72 -24.66 29.31
C ASP A 846 -80.41 -23.54 30.31
N ILE A 847 -81.11 -22.40 30.22
CA ILE A 847 -80.95 -21.29 31.17
C ILE A 847 -81.36 -21.72 32.60
N ALA A 848 -82.46 -22.47 32.74
CA ALA A 848 -82.90 -22.96 34.04
C ALA A 848 -81.92 -23.97 34.67
N ALA A 849 -81.19 -24.73 33.85
CA ALA A 849 -80.18 -25.67 34.33
C ALA A 849 -78.87 -25.01 34.80
N LEU A 850 -78.55 -23.81 34.29
CA LEU A 850 -77.33 -23.08 34.65
C LEU A 850 -77.35 -22.48 36.06
N ASP A 851 -78.53 -22.12 36.58
CA ASP A 851 -78.70 -21.52 37.93
C ASP A 851 -78.43 -22.49 39.09
N HIS A 852 -78.20 -23.79 38.84
CA HIS A 852 -78.00 -24.81 39.87
C HIS A 852 -76.59 -25.44 39.92
N ARG A 853 -75.60 -24.86 39.20
CA ARG A 853 -74.21 -25.37 39.24
C ARG A 853 -73.42 -24.75 40.40
N TYR A 854 -72.86 -25.59 41.26
CA TYR A 854 -71.90 -25.21 42.31
C TYR A 854 -70.51 -25.76 41.97
N ALA A 855 -69.45 -25.05 42.39
CA ALA A 855 -68.07 -25.52 42.30
C ALA A 855 -67.56 -25.89 43.70
N ILE A 856 -67.01 -27.08 43.85
CA ILE A 856 -66.45 -27.57 45.13
C ILE A 856 -64.96 -27.19 45.16
N VAL A 857 -64.51 -26.56 46.24
CA VAL A 857 -63.09 -26.18 46.47
C VAL A 857 -62.56 -27.01 47.63
N GLU A 858 -61.50 -27.80 47.40
CA GLU A 858 -60.95 -28.69 48.43
C GLU A 858 -59.95 -27.99 49.38
N PRO A 859 -59.89 -28.35 50.69
CA PRO A 859 -58.97 -27.73 51.65
C PRO A 859 -57.50 -28.05 51.32
N GLY A 860 -56.79 -27.08 50.75
CA GLY A 860 -55.39 -27.23 50.32
C GLY A 860 -55.14 -26.78 48.88
N GLU A 861 -56.18 -26.46 48.13
CA GLU A 861 -56.04 -25.82 46.81
C GLU A 861 -55.21 -24.54 46.90
N LYS A 862 -54.37 -24.34 45.90
CA LYS A 862 -53.40 -23.24 45.83
C LYS A 862 -53.79 -22.30 44.72
N CYS A 863 -53.53 -21.02 44.90
CA CYS A 863 -53.63 -20.08 43.80
C CYS A 863 -52.59 -20.43 42.72
N TYR A 864 -53.04 -20.60 41.47
CA TYR A 864 -52.17 -20.94 40.34
C TYR A 864 -51.08 -19.90 40.02
N THR A 865 -51.19 -18.67 40.55
CA THR A 865 -50.20 -17.61 40.30
C THR A 865 -49.12 -17.52 41.39
N CYS A 866 -49.47 -17.71 42.67
CA CYS A 866 -48.53 -17.52 43.77
C CYS A 866 -48.22 -18.80 44.56
N GLY A 867 -48.93 -19.90 44.31
CA GLY A 867 -48.70 -21.20 44.96
C GLY A 867 -49.09 -21.26 46.45
N LEU A 868 -49.61 -20.17 47.03
CA LEU A 868 -50.08 -20.12 48.41
C LEU A 868 -51.51 -20.67 48.53
N PRO A 869 -51.93 -21.19 49.71
CA PRO A 869 -53.27 -21.73 49.94
C PRO A 869 -54.36 -20.72 49.61
N LEU A 870 -55.38 -21.15 48.86
CA LEU A 870 -56.41 -20.30 48.28
C LEU A 870 -57.23 -19.55 49.35
N LEU A 871 -57.60 -20.24 50.44
CA LEU A 871 -58.41 -19.70 51.53
C LEU A 871 -57.72 -18.60 52.38
N SER A 872 -56.43 -18.32 52.14
CA SER A 872 -55.71 -17.27 52.87
C SER A 872 -56.14 -15.84 52.47
N ARG A 873 -56.77 -15.66 51.31
CA ARG A 873 -57.23 -14.35 50.77
C ARG A 873 -58.51 -14.51 49.97
N GLN A 874 -59.18 -13.40 49.63
CA GLN A 874 -60.32 -13.43 48.70
C GLN A 874 -59.89 -14.04 47.36
N PHE A 875 -60.69 -14.95 46.81
CA PHE A 875 -60.34 -15.74 45.63
C PHE A 875 -61.51 -15.87 44.65
N PHE A 876 -61.18 -16.12 43.39
CA PHE A 876 -62.11 -16.45 42.32
C PHE A 876 -61.90 -17.89 41.88
N VAL A 877 -63.00 -18.59 41.63
CA VAL A 877 -63.01 -19.93 41.03
C VAL A 877 -63.82 -19.85 39.74
N PHE A 878 -63.17 -20.17 38.63
CA PHE A 878 -63.84 -20.18 37.34
C PHE A 878 -64.57 -21.51 37.11
N PRO A 879 -65.58 -21.56 36.22
CA PRO A 879 -66.27 -22.81 35.85
C PRO A 879 -65.33 -23.89 35.29
N CYS A 880 -64.14 -23.52 34.83
CA CYS A 880 -63.07 -24.43 34.43
C CYS A 880 -62.23 -24.97 35.61
N GLN A 881 -62.67 -24.76 36.86
CA GLN A 881 -62.01 -25.17 38.12
C GLN A 881 -60.65 -24.51 38.43
N HIS A 882 -60.22 -23.52 37.65
CA HIS A 882 -59.03 -22.75 37.97
C HIS A 882 -59.32 -21.71 39.05
N SER A 883 -58.48 -21.69 40.08
CA SER A 883 -58.65 -20.85 41.26
C SER A 883 -57.49 -19.87 41.46
N PHE A 884 -57.82 -18.61 41.75
CA PHE A 884 -56.86 -17.52 41.88
C PHE A 884 -57.21 -16.60 43.04
N HIS A 885 -56.22 -16.04 43.75
CA HIS A 885 -56.48 -14.90 44.63
C HIS A 885 -56.88 -13.67 43.81
N SER A 886 -57.81 -12.89 44.31
CA SER A 886 -58.31 -11.65 43.68
C SER A 886 -57.18 -10.70 43.28
N ASP A 887 -56.22 -10.46 44.16
CA ASP A 887 -55.05 -9.61 43.89
C ASP A 887 -54.12 -10.18 42.81
N CYS A 888 -53.94 -11.51 42.81
CA CYS A 888 -53.09 -12.19 41.84
C CYS A 888 -53.72 -12.16 40.44
N LEU A 889 -55.02 -12.39 40.36
CA LEU A 889 -55.80 -12.32 39.13
C LEU A 889 -55.82 -10.88 38.60
N GLY A 890 -56.14 -9.90 39.46
CA GLY A 890 -56.18 -8.49 39.09
C GLY A 890 -54.87 -7.97 38.51
N ARG A 891 -53.72 -8.37 39.09
CA ARG A 891 -52.40 -7.98 38.56
C ARG A 891 -52.14 -8.57 37.17
N LYS A 892 -52.46 -9.85 36.98
CA LYS A 892 -52.26 -10.53 35.69
C LYS A 892 -53.19 -10.01 34.59
N VAL A 893 -54.43 -9.68 34.93
CA VAL A 893 -55.35 -9.01 33.99
C VAL A 893 -54.83 -7.61 33.62
N LEU A 894 -54.28 -6.84 34.57
CA LEU A 894 -53.71 -5.51 34.29
C LEU A 894 -52.48 -5.54 33.35
N GLU A 895 -51.65 -6.59 33.42
CA GLU A 895 -50.50 -6.77 32.52
C GLU A 895 -50.94 -7.02 31.08
N GLN A 896 -52.09 -7.68 30.86
CA GLN A 896 -52.52 -8.19 29.54
C GLN A 896 -53.74 -7.47 28.95
N ALA A 897 -54.40 -6.60 29.72
CA ALA A 897 -55.54 -5.83 29.27
C ALA A 897 -55.11 -4.61 28.44
N GLY A 898 -55.80 -4.38 27.32
CA GLY A 898 -55.59 -3.19 26.47
C GLY A 898 -55.79 -1.87 27.22
N VAL A 899 -55.18 -0.79 26.72
CA VAL A 899 -55.02 0.53 27.38
C VAL A 899 -56.33 1.08 27.97
N GLY A 900 -57.49 0.87 27.33
CA GLY A 900 -58.78 1.33 27.83
C GLY A 900 -59.34 0.53 29.02
N LYS A 901 -59.13 -0.79 29.08
CA LYS A 901 -59.57 -1.62 30.21
C LYS A 901 -58.63 -1.50 31.40
N SER A 902 -57.32 -1.39 31.17
CA SER A 902 -56.33 -1.25 32.24
C SER A 902 -56.39 0.12 32.92
N THR A 903 -56.70 1.20 32.20
CA THR A 903 -56.96 2.52 32.79
C THR A 903 -58.21 2.52 33.66
N ARG A 904 -59.32 1.95 33.18
CA ARG A 904 -60.56 1.83 33.96
C ARG A 904 -60.37 0.98 35.23
N ILE A 905 -59.67 -0.15 35.15
CA ILE A 905 -59.35 -0.99 36.31
C ILE A 905 -58.48 -0.22 37.33
N ARG A 906 -57.47 0.53 36.88
CA ARG A 906 -56.64 1.38 37.78
C ARG A 906 -57.44 2.52 38.40
N GLU A 907 -58.34 3.15 37.67
CA GLU A 907 -59.24 4.18 38.21
C GLU A 907 -60.14 3.63 39.32
N LEU A 908 -60.79 2.49 39.08
CA LEU A 908 -61.66 1.83 40.06
C LEU A 908 -60.87 1.38 41.30
N GLN A 909 -59.66 0.80 41.12
CA GLN A 909 -58.76 0.46 42.23
C GLN A 909 -58.32 1.71 43.03
N THR A 910 -58.04 2.83 42.35
CA THR A 910 -57.64 4.08 43.01
C THR A 910 -58.80 4.70 43.80
N GLN A 911 -60.02 4.63 43.26
CA GLN A 911 -61.24 5.08 43.94
C GLN A 911 -61.51 4.27 45.22
N ILE A 912 -61.28 2.95 45.18
CA ILE A 912 -61.43 2.05 46.34
C ILE A 912 -60.32 2.28 47.39
N GLN A 913 -59.06 2.46 46.96
CA GLN A 913 -57.88 2.53 47.83
C GLN A 913 -57.70 3.91 48.51
N LYS A 914 -58.07 5.01 47.82
CA LYS A 914 -58.07 6.37 48.40
C LYS A 914 -59.34 6.67 49.22
N GLY A 915 -60.29 5.74 49.32
CA GLY A 915 -61.50 5.90 50.12
C GLY A 915 -62.48 6.97 49.58
N LEU A 916 -62.42 7.28 48.29
CA LEU A 916 -63.22 8.34 47.64
C LEU A 916 -64.73 8.00 47.56
N VAL A 917 -65.10 6.74 47.78
CA VAL A 917 -66.47 6.22 47.67
C VAL A 917 -66.79 5.36 48.91
N SER A 918 -67.94 5.60 49.55
CA SER A 918 -68.34 4.96 50.82
C SER A 918 -69.73 4.31 50.72
N GLY A 919 -69.96 3.21 51.43
CA GLY A 919 -71.26 2.54 51.50
C GLY A 919 -71.64 1.77 50.22
N THR A 920 -72.91 1.80 49.85
CA THR A 920 -73.49 1.01 48.73
C THR A 920 -72.83 1.26 47.38
N GLN A 921 -72.33 2.47 47.14
CA GLN A 921 -71.58 2.79 45.92
C GLN A 921 -70.21 2.10 45.87
N ARG A 922 -69.60 1.81 47.03
CA ARG A 922 -68.36 1.01 47.09
C ARG A 922 -68.63 -0.42 46.68
N GLU A 923 -69.77 -0.99 47.06
CA GLU A 923 -70.16 -2.37 46.68
C GLU A 923 -70.45 -2.48 45.18
N THR A 924 -71.09 -1.49 44.57
CA THR A 924 -71.31 -1.48 43.11
C THR A 924 -70.00 -1.35 42.34
N VAL A 925 -69.07 -0.52 42.83
CA VAL A 925 -67.74 -0.34 42.22
C VAL A 925 -66.88 -1.59 42.39
N VAL A 926 -66.98 -2.29 43.53
CA VAL A 926 -66.32 -3.59 43.74
C VAL A 926 -66.93 -4.66 42.83
N ALA A 927 -68.25 -4.71 42.67
CA ALA A 927 -68.90 -5.65 41.75
C ALA A 927 -68.54 -5.39 40.28
N GLU A 928 -68.43 -4.11 39.86
CA GLU A 928 -67.97 -3.74 38.52
C GLU A 928 -66.49 -4.14 38.31
N LEU A 929 -65.64 -3.91 39.32
CA LEU A 929 -64.24 -4.33 39.29
C LEU A 929 -64.10 -5.86 39.21
N ASP A 930 -64.87 -6.59 40.02
CA ASP A 930 -64.86 -8.05 40.05
C ASP A 930 -65.41 -8.63 38.74
N ALA A 931 -66.45 -8.05 38.14
CA ALA A 931 -66.96 -8.47 36.84
C ALA A 931 -65.95 -8.24 35.70
N LEU A 932 -65.18 -7.15 35.75
CA LEU A 932 -64.15 -6.86 34.76
C LEU A 932 -62.91 -7.75 34.91
N VAL A 933 -62.54 -8.11 36.14
CA VAL A 933 -61.38 -8.98 36.42
C VAL A 933 -61.75 -10.46 36.23
N ALA A 934 -62.97 -10.87 36.56
CA ALA A 934 -63.45 -12.24 36.48
C ALA A 934 -64.21 -12.57 35.18
N SER A 935 -64.15 -11.71 34.15
CA SER A 935 -64.89 -11.93 32.90
C SER A 935 -64.44 -13.19 32.14
N ALA A 936 -63.18 -13.58 32.27
CA ALA A 936 -62.61 -14.75 31.60
C ALA A 936 -61.41 -15.32 32.36
N CYS A 937 -61.22 -16.64 32.32
CA CYS A 937 -60.07 -17.30 32.96
C CYS A 937 -58.80 -17.07 32.14
N ILE A 938 -57.73 -16.56 32.77
CA ILE A 938 -56.46 -16.22 32.11
C ILE A 938 -55.79 -17.44 31.46
N LEU A 939 -56.02 -18.65 31.98
CA LEU A 939 -55.36 -19.88 31.49
C LEU A 939 -56.11 -20.59 30.35
N CYS A 940 -57.41 -20.34 30.18
CA CYS A 940 -58.25 -21.11 29.22
C CYS A 940 -59.01 -20.25 28.21
N SER A 941 -58.94 -18.93 28.33
CA SER A 941 -59.60 -18.01 27.41
C SER A 941 -58.60 -17.37 26.44
N ASP A 942 -59.09 -16.45 25.61
CA ASP A 942 -58.30 -15.68 24.63
C ASP A 942 -57.06 -14.98 25.23
N LEU A 943 -57.03 -14.73 26.55
CA LEU A 943 -55.85 -14.21 27.23
C LEU A 943 -54.67 -15.21 27.23
N ALA A 944 -54.92 -16.51 27.25
CA ALA A 944 -53.87 -17.54 27.17
C ALA A 944 -53.21 -17.56 25.79
N ILE A 945 -54.00 -17.38 24.72
CA ILE A 945 -53.53 -17.36 23.33
C ILE A 945 -52.54 -16.21 23.12
N LYS A 946 -52.80 -15.05 23.73
CA LYS A 946 -51.91 -13.88 23.64
C LYS A 946 -50.55 -14.07 24.31
N ARG A 947 -50.37 -15.10 25.16
CA ARG A 947 -49.09 -15.40 25.80
C ARG A 947 -48.17 -16.27 24.96
N ILE A 948 -48.63 -16.78 23.82
CA ILE A 948 -47.81 -17.62 22.94
C ILE A 948 -46.63 -16.84 22.37
N ASP A 949 -46.78 -15.51 22.21
CA ASP A 949 -45.73 -14.63 21.67
C ASP A 949 -44.70 -14.16 22.71
N GLU A 950 -44.88 -14.49 24.00
CA GLU A 950 -43.92 -14.16 25.07
C GLU A 950 -42.81 -15.23 25.15
N PRO A 951 -41.52 -14.85 25.20
CA PRO A 951 -40.42 -15.82 25.31
C PRO A 951 -40.48 -16.57 26.64
N PHE A 952 -40.32 -17.89 26.58
CA PHE A 952 -40.39 -18.78 27.75
C PHE A 952 -39.34 -18.51 28.85
N ILE A 953 -38.22 -17.87 28.50
CA ILE A 953 -37.17 -17.46 29.44
C ILE A 953 -37.07 -15.94 29.37
N THR A 954 -37.24 -15.27 30.51
CA THR A 954 -37.11 -13.81 30.57
C THR A 954 -35.66 -13.42 30.90
N HIS A 955 -35.25 -12.19 30.55
CA HIS A 955 -33.88 -11.71 30.78
C HIS A 955 -33.41 -11.74 32.25
N ASN A 956 -34.34 -11.88 33.21
CA ASN A 956 -34.05 -11.97 34.64
C ASN A 956 -33.90 -13.41 35.15
N ASP A 957 -34.19 -14.42 34.33
CA ASP A 957 -34.08 -15.82 34.72
C ASP A 957 -32.64 -16.30 34.58
N ASN A 958 -32.15 -17.00 35.59
CA ASN A 958 -30.78 -17.48 35.64
C ASN A 958 -30.64 -18.67 34.68
N VAL A 959 -30.08 -18.43 33.49
CA VAL A 959 -29.97 -19.42 32.39
C VAL A 959 -29.28 -20.72 32.84
N ASN A 960 -28.44 -20.66 33.88
CA ASN A 960 -27.76 -21.83 34.45
C ASN A 960 -28.69 -22.80 35.22
N GLU A 961 -29.87 -22.37 35.69
CA GLU A 961 -30.85 -23.30 36.30
C GLU A 961 -31.61 -24.12 35.25
N TRP A 962 -31.55 -23.70 33.99
CA TRP A 962 -32.19 -24.34 32.84
C TRP A 962 -31.20 -25.12 31.96
N ALA A 963 -29.91 -25.16 32.35
CA ALA A 963 -28.89 -25.99 31.71
C ALA A 963 -28.99 -27.42 32.27
N LEU A 964 -29.38 -28.38 31.41
CA LEU A 964 -29.43 -29.81 31.71
C LEU A 964 -28.04 -30.45 31.79
#